data_AF-A0A6G0VWE8-F1
#
_entry.id   AF-A0A6G0VWE8-F1
#
_cell.length_a   1.000
_cell.length_b   1.000
_cell.length_c   1.000
_cell.angle_alpha   90.00
_cell.angle_beta   90.00
_cell.angle_gamma   90.00
#
_symmetry.space_group_name_H-M   'P 1'
#
loop_
_entity.id
_entity.type
_entity.pdbx_description
1 polymer ?
#
loop_
_entity_poly.entity_id
_entity_poly.type
_entity_poly.pdbx_seq_one_letter_code
_entity_poly.pdbx_strand_id
1 'polypeptide(L)'
;MSSSESEEMLEEIERSTDVRDLRPVNDISTRQLRRRIQKRIKNVENMLFSNVVNTNTKTNDNHNIINPPIDDNASFNPVDNFEIINQENNFIIDNNDLNTTSLCFESIIPFQFNSNSKELPFNELLATWATKERISHTSLRSLLKVLKTHPCHIDLPNDPRTLLNTPRSMQIKEINFGHYWHYGLKKGIVNILNNLEQYQNNKIELMIGIDGLPISKSSGSQLWPILGKILDFNKVFIIGIYHGCSKKPEFASEFLEDFVNESKDLIENGLENNGKIYKCCIKFICSDAPAKSFILGVKGHTGYSSCTKCWDVGKYIKTRICFSDIPSRKRTDEEFICKSDEEYHLRTSILEQIPQLGLVTNVPLDYLHLVLLGNMKKLIILWCCDELKVRLPFSKIKKVSDFIEKTIRPYCPFEFQRKPRGIWHYRQWKGTEFRQLLLYIGPAVFKNILSPEVYNNFLTLHFAISILVSKKLCSYECHLVYSQKLLQHFVSTFKVIYGEHHVSHNIHGLLHIVDDVRNFGCLDTFSTFAFENYMQKLKSLLKKYDKPLQQIGRRLQEIETNCGTDLHNNLNEKQKYVVVEFKDGVQLVPKNWILFSKSLSYFPNCTEINSKTYDKMIFNSVPYKSNWSTFKIVKIWASSDDFIRAKQKLKLAIELSETEDINSEYDEKLSKNKRRILASKRAKHRRISPVKNVKQTTPKETTISHSLSNYLLPEHPFSNSLAAFKRSPLKPSIGGDKTNNHMAKSASKSPI
;
A
#
# COMPACT_ATOMS: atom_id res chain seq x y z
N MET A 1 52.92 -10.17 49.27
CA MET A 1 53.94 -11.02 48.60
C MET A 1 53.24 -11.74 47.47
N SER A 2 53.70 -11.68 46.23
CA SER A 2 54.71 -10.77 45.66
C SER A 2 54.74 -11.00 44.14
N SER A 3 54.56 -9.93 43.37
CA SER A 3 55.44 -9.58 42.24
C SER A 3 56.24 -10.74 41.63
N SER A 4 55.59 -11.51 40.76
CA SER A 4 56.23 -12.48 39.86
C SER A 4 55.36 -12.76 38.63
N GLU A 5 54.10 -13.16 38.82
CA GLU A 5 53.20 -13.51 37.69
C GLU A 5 52.68 -12.31 36.87
N SER A 6 52.91 -11.07 37.34
CA SER A 6 52.53 -9.83 36.62
C SER A 6 53.70 -9.10 35.96
N GLU A 7 54.94 -9.57 36.13
CA GLU A 7 56.14 -8.96 35.51
C GLU A 7 56.69 -9.82 34.35
N GLU A 8 56.63 -11.16 34.43
CA GLU A 8 57.01 -12.04 33.29
C GLU A 8 56.16 -11.80 32.03
N MET A 9 54.87 -11.44 32.18
CA MET A 9 53.99 -11.17 31.03
C MET A 9 54.17 -9.76 30.42
N LEU A 10 55.04 -8.92 31.00
CA LEU A 10 55.36 -7.58 30.48
C LEU A 10 56.76 -7.49 29.85
N GLU A 11 57.73 -8.32 30.25
CA GLU A 11 59.07 -8.32 29.63
C GLU A 11 59.14 -9.07 28.28
N GLU A 12 58.22 -10.00 27.99
CA GLU A 12 58.23 -10.76 26.73
C GLU A 12 57.74 -9.96 25.49
N ILE A 13 57.22 -8.74 25.69
CA ILE A 13 56.69 -7.89 24.61
C ILE A 13 57.71 -6.85 24.10
N GLU A 14 58.78 -6.53 24.85
CA GLU A 14 59.77 -5.51 24.45
C GLU A 14 60.98 -6.03 23.65
N ARG A 15 61.07 -7.33 23.30
CA ARG A 15 62.16 -7.88 22.48
C ARG A 15 61.73 -8.64 21.23
N SER A 16 61.02 -7.97 20.32
CA SER A 16 61.21 -8.20 18.87
C SER A 16 61.11 -6.90 18.06
N THR A 17 62.29 -6.32 17.85
CA THR A 17 62.59 -5.14 17.05
C THR A 17 61.97 -5.14 15.65
N ASP A 18 61.28 -4.05 15.28
CA ASP A 18 61.67 -3.22 14.12
C ASP A 18 60.79 -1.95 14.00
N VAL A 19 61.18 -0.87 14.71
CA VAL A 19 60.62 0.47 14.43
C VAL A 19 61.33 1.01 13.19
N ARG A 20 60.76 0.75 12.01
CA ARG A 20 61.11 1.51 10.81
C ARG A 20 60.55 2.92 10.93
N ASP A 21 61.42 3.92 10.75
CA ASP A 21 61.03 5.33 10.70
C ASP A 21 59.84 5.55 9.77
N LEU A 22 58.74 5.98 10.36
CA LEU A 22 57.50 6.21 9.64
C LEU A 22 57.63 7.54 8.91
N ARG A 23 57.78 7.48 7.57
CA ARG A 23 57.80 8.66 6.69
C ARG A 23 56.81 9.75 7.14
N PRO A 24 57.22 11.04 7.10
CA PRO A 24 56.37 12.18 7.44
C PRO A 24 55.02 12.14 6.73
N VAL A 25 54.01 12.76 7.35
CA VAL A 25 52.62 12.76 6.86
C VAL A 25 52.48 13.35 5.44
N ASN A 26 53.42 14.22 5.04
CA ASN A 26 53.43 14.87 3.73
C ASN A 26 54.00 13.97 2.60
N ASP A 27 54.79 12.94 2.92
CA ASP A 27 55.53 12.10 1.96
C ASP A 27 54.98 10.66 1.85
N ILE A 28 53.70 10.49 2.21
CA ILE A 28 52.97 9.22 2.12
C ILE A 28 51.73 9.38 1.25
N SER A 29 51.44 8.34 0.46
CA SER A 29 50.21 8.34 -0.36
C SER A 29 48.96 8.43 0.53
N THR A 30 47.91 9.08 0.03
CA THR A 30 46.60 9.17 0.71
C THR A 30 46.03 7.80 1.11
N ARG A 31 46.37 6.74 0.38
CA ARG A 31 46.03 5.33 0.70
C ARG A 31 46.78 4.81 1.94
N GLN A 32 48.05 5.17 2.12
CA GLN A 32 48.86 4.80 3.29
C GLN A 32 48.46 5.62 4.53
N LEU A 33 48.16 6.92 4.37
CA LEU A 33 47.64 7.76 5.45
C LEU A 33 46.28 7.23 5.96
N ARG A 34 45.34 6.91 5.04
CA ARG A 34 44.05 6.29 5.42
C ARG A 34 44.21 4.98 6.19
N ARG A 35 45.15 4.10 5.81
CA ARG A 35 45.44 2.86 6.56
C ARG A 35 45.95 3.14 7.98
N ARG A 36 46.83 4.13 8.18
CA ARG A 36 47.30 4.53 9.53
C ARG A 36 46.16 5.10 10.38
N ILE A 37 45.26 5.91 9.78
CA ILE A 37 44.09 6.47 10.46
C ILE A 37 43.09 5.38 10.85
N GLN A 38 42.74 4.45 9.95
CA GLN A 38 41.83 3.34 10.25
C GLN A 38 42.38 2.41 11.34
N LYS A 39 43.69 2.15 11.37
CA LYS A 39 44.30 1.37 12.47
C LYS A 39 44.20 2.09 13.82
N ARG A 40 44.31 3.43 13.85
CA ARG A 40 44.06 4.23 15.06
C ARG A 40 42.58 4.24 15.48
N ILE A 41 41.65 4.44 14.54
CA ILE A 41 40.20 4.40 14.83
C ILE A 41 39.81 3.05 15.43
N LYS A 42 40.25 1.94 14.86
CA LYS A 42 39.93 0.60 15.36
C LYS A 42 40.50 0.32 16.77
N ASN A 43 41.67 0.88 17.09
CA ASN A 43 42.22 0.81 18.45
C ASN A 43 41.41 1.67 19.44
N VAL A 44 40.91 2.83 19.00
CA VAL A 44 40.05 3.71 19.82
C VAL A 44 38.67 3.08 20.04
N GLU A 45 38.06 2.48 19.03
CA GLU A 45 36.79 1.74 19.15
C GLU A 45 36.91 0.57 20.13
N ASN A 46 38.03 -0.17 20.09
CA ASN A 46 38.32 -1.24 21.05
C ASN A 46 38.58 -0.73 22.48
N MET A 47 39.03 0.52 22.66
CA MET A 47 39.12 1.15 23.99
C MET A 47 37.78 1.69 24.51
N LEU A 48 36.88 2.12 23.62
CA LEU A 48 35.64 2.83 23.99
C LEU A 48 34.47 1.91 24.40
N PHE A 49 34.50 0.63 24.05
CA PHE A 49 33.38 -0.31 24.28
C PHE A 49 33.76 -1.57 25.07
N SER A 50 34.82 -1.51 25.87
CA SER A 50 35.38 -2.69 26.55
C SER A 50 34.69 -3.07 27.88
N ASN A 51 33.98 -2.18 28.57
CA ASN A 51 33.31 -2.52 29.84
C ASN A 51 31.97 -1.79 30.07
N VAL A 52 30.91 -2.57 30.30
CA VAL A 52 29.67 -2.14 30.96
C VAL A 52 29.67 -2.76 32.37
N VAL A 53 29.09 -2.06 33.36
CA VAL A 53 28.92 -2.43 34.79
C VAL A 53 30.09 -2.04 35.73
N ASN A 54 29.95 -0.92 36.47
CA ASN A 54 29.75 -0.95 37.94
C ASN A 54 29.52 0.42 38.66
N THR A 55 28.55 0.43 39.57
CA THR A 55 28.39 1.16 40.87
C THR A 55 28.70 2.67 41.11
N ASN A 56 27.64 3.39 41.52
CA ASN A 56 27.49 4.31 42.68
C ASN A 56 28.60 5.31 43.12
N THR A 57 28.30 6.62 43.18
CA THR A 57 27.93 7.40 44.41
C THR A 57 27.97 8.95 44.27
N LYS A 58 26.94 9.60 44.86
CA LYS A 58 26.87 10.86 45.65
C LYS A 58 27.57 12.22 45.30
N THR A 59 26.82 13.28 45.69
CA THR A 59 27.17 14.60 46.31
C THR A 59 27.45 15.89 45.49
N ASN A 60 26.66 16.92 45.87
CA ASN A 60 26.94 18.35 46.09
C ASN A 60 26.84 19.43 44.98
N ASP A 61 25.74 20.20 45.10
CA ASP A 61 25.67 21.64 45.42
C ASP A 61 25.96 22.79 44.42
N ASN A 62 24.93 23.65 44.34
CA ASN A 62 24.93 25.13 44.31
C ASN A 62 25.64 25.90 43.17
N HIS A 63 24.84 26.68 42.39
CA HIS A 63 24.67 28.13 42.69
C HIS A 63 23.57 28.82 41.85
N ASN A 64 22.48 29.17 42.54
CA ASN A 64 21.79 30.47 42.62
C ASN A 64 21.62 31.46 41.42
N ILE A 65 20.34 31.79 41.18
CA ILE A 65 19.69 33.14 41.11
C ILE A 65 20.02 34.05 39.90
N ILE A 66 19.00 34.43 39.11
CA ILE A 66 18.35 35.79 39.05
C ILE A 66 17.23 35.74 37.96
N ASN A 67 15.99 36.01 38.37
CA ASN A 67 14.91 36.49 37.50
C ASN A 67 14.71 38.00 37.74
N PRO A 68 14.24 38.75 36.73
CA PRO A 68 13.33 39.88 36.96
C PRO A 68 12.10 39.80 35.99
N PRO A 69 11.07 40.66 36.10
CA PRO A 69 9.90 40.33 36.91
C PRO A 69 8.58 40.27 36.12
N ILE A 70 7.50 39.98 36.85
CA ILE A 70 6.10 39.97 36.40
C ILE A 70 5.50 41.39 36.54
N ASP A 71 4.60 41.74 35.63
CA ASP A 71 3.43 42.61 35.86
C ASP A 71 2.45 42.39 34.70
N ASP A 72 1.14 42.68 34.80
CA ASP A 72 0.12 42.07 35.66
C ASP A 72 -1.26 42.42 35.02
N ASN A 73 -2.26 41.58 35.24
CA ASN A 73 -3.71 41.87 35.16
C ASN A 73 -4.34 42.71 34.00
N ALA A 74 -5.17 42.02 33.20
CA ALA A 74 -6.45 42.59 32.75
C ALA A 74 -7.51 41.46 32.60
N SER A 75 -8.44 41.39 33.55
CA SER A 75 -9.56 40.45 33.57
C SER A 75 -10.80 41.03 32.90
N PHE A 76 -11.39 40.34 31.92
CA PHE A 76 -12.81 40.49 31.56
C PHE A 76 -13.40 39.16 31.06
N ASN A 77 -14.64 38.90 31.50
CA ASN A 77 -15.50 37.74 31.26
C ASN A 77 -16.96 38.26 31.33
N PRO A 78 -17.99 37.53 30.86
CA PRO A 78 -18.08 36.60 29.73
C PRO A 78 -19.25 37.04 28.79
N VAL A 79 -20.22 36.14 28.46
CA VAL A 79 -21.43 36.33 27.59
C VAL A 79 -21.13 36.21 26.08
N ASP A 80 -21.75 35.32 25.27
CA ASP A 80 -22.73 34.26 25.58
C ASP A 80 -22.73 33.09 24.56
N ASN A 81 -23.28 31.95 25.01
CA ASN A 81 -24.01 30.89 24.28
C ASN A 81 -23.48 30.33 22.93
N PHE A 82 -23.05 29.06 22.98
CA PHE A 82 -23.41 28.07 21.95
C PHE A 82 -23.73 26.72 22.62
N GLU A 83 -24.95 26.22 22.43
CA GLU A 83 -25.44 24.97 23.01
C GLU A 83 -24.73 23.75 22.41
N ILE A 84 -24.21 22.87 23.27
CA ILE A 84 -23.64 21.58 22.85
C ILE A 84 -24.77 20.55 22.72
N ILE A 85 -25.40 20.49 21.54
CA ILE A 85 -26.24 19.36 21.16
C ILE A 85 -25.33 18.15 20.88
N ASN A 86 -25.23 17.24 21.85
CA ASN A 86 -24.69 15.91 21.63
C ASN A 86 -25.69 15.10 20.81
N GLN A 87 -25.51 15.07 19.48
CA GLN A 87 -26.13 14.07 18.61
C GLN A 87 -25.06 13.19 17.95
N GLU A 88 -25.48 11.94 17.70
CA GLU A 88 -24.62 10.82 17.38
C GLU A 88 -23.95 10.98 16.01
N ASN A 89 -22.70 10.48 15.87
CA ASN A 89 -21.89 10.68 14.66
C ASN A 89 -22.36 9.81 13.47
N ASN A 90 -23.48 10.18 12.85
CA ASN A 90 -23.81 9.82 11.47
C ASN A 90 -23.40 10.97 10.53
N PHE A 91 -22.14 10.97 10.10
CA PHE A 91 -21.67 11.80 8.97
C PHE A 91 -21.00 10.87 7.94
N ILE A 92 -21.72 10.48 6.90
CA ILE A 92 -21.88 11.24 5.65
C ILE A 92 -20.51 11.57 5.06
N ILE A 93 -20.05 10.68 4.17
CA ILE A 93 -18.82 10.89 3.40
C ILE A 93 -19.19 11.69 2.15
N ASP A 94 -18.82 12.96 2.14
CA ASP A 94 -18.75 13.72 0.91
C ASP A 94 -17.62 13.21 0.03
N ASN A 95 -18.00 12.55 -1.06
CA ASN A 95 -17.21 12.54 -2.29
C ASN A 95 -18.08 13.21 -3.35
N ASN A 96 -17.69 14.42 -3.74
CA ASN A 96 -18.14 15.12 -4.95
C ASN A 96 -16.90 15.77 -5.61
N ASP A 97 -15.80 15.02 -5.70
CA ASP A 97 -14.66 15.41 -6.55
C ASP A 97 -14.91 14.91 -7.98
N LEU A 98 -15.46 15.81 -8.79
CA LEU A 98 -15.42 15.70 -10.24
C LEU A 98 -13.96 15.69 -10.70
N ASN A 99 -13.44 14.53 -11.07
CA ASN A 99 -12.21 14.43 -11.86
C ASN A 99 -12.48 14.86 -13.31
N THR A 100 -12.75 16.15 -13.53
CA THR A 100 -12.58 16.79 -14.82
C THR A 100 -11.09 16.93 -15.11
N THR A 101 -10.43 15.81 -15.40
CA THR A 101 -9.09 15.82 -16.00
C THR A 101 -9.21 16.26 -17.45
N SER A 102 -8.47 17.32 -17.77
CA SER A 102 -8.33 17.94 -19.10
C SER A 102 -8.36 16.94 -20.26
N LEU A 103 -9.19 17.25 -21.26
CA LEU A 103 -9.17 16.61 -22.58
C LEU A 103 -7.87 17.00 -23.32
N CYS A 104 -6.77 16.28 -23.03
CA CYS A 104 -5.66 16.21 -23.97
C CYS A 104 -5.99 15.15 -25.02
N PHE A 105 -6.12 15.58 -26.28
CA PHE A 105 -6.31 14.72 -27.43
C PHE A 105 -4.99 13.98 -27.72
N GLU A 106 -4.78 12.83 -27.09
CA GLU A 106 -3.69 11.93 -27.51
C GLU A 106 -4.11 11.21 -28.79
N SER A 107 -3.26 11.32 -29.81
CA SER A 107 -3.47 10.80 -31.15
C SER A 107 -3.68 9.29 -31.16
N ILE A 108 -4.74 8.86 -31.86
CA ILE A 108 -5.05 7.44 -32.11
C ILE A 108 -3.88 6.78 -32.85
N ILE A 109 -3.17 5.87 -32.19
CA ILE A 109 -2.19 4.99 -32.83
C ILE A 109 -2.88 3.64 -33.15
N PRO A 110 -2.71 3.08 -34.37
CA PRO A 110 -3.40 1.84 -34.75
C PRO A 110 -2.98 0.63 -33.91
N PHE A 111 -3.95 -0.24 -33.65
CA PHE A 111 -3.74 -1.51 -32.96
C PHE A 111 -2.99 -2.48 -33.90
N GLN A 112 -1.67 -2.65 -33.70
CA GLN A 112 -0.91 -3.65 -34.46
C GLN A 112 -1.12 -5.05 -33.87
N PHE A 113 -1.78 -5.92 -34.63
CA PHE A 113 -1.88 -7.35 -34.35
C PHE A 113 -0.50 -8.01 -34.35
N ASN A 114 -0.33 -9.01 -33.49
CA ASN A 114 0.88 -9.82 -33.40
C ASN A 114 0.47 -11.29 -33.54
N SER A 115 0.59 -11.82 -34.75
CA SER A 115 0.15 -13.17 -35.11
C SER A 115 1.01 -14.24 -34.40
N ASN A 116 0.46 -14.87 -33.36
CA ASN A 116 0.68 -16.28 -32.95
C ASN A 116 0.01 -16.63 -31.59
N SER A 117 -1.23 -16.20 -31.41
CA SER A 117 -2.18 -16.77 -30.44
C SER A 117 -3.51 -16.93 -31.18
N LYS A 118 -4.37 -17.90 -30.82
CA LYS A 118 -5.73 -18.01 -31.39
C LYS A 118 -6.39 -16.63 -31.34
N GLU A 119 -6.69 -16.05 -32.49
CA GLU A 119 -7.26 -14.71 -32.56
C GLU A 119 -8.66 -14.76 -31.94
N LEU A 120 -8.83 -14.07 -30.80
CA LEU A 120 -10.13 -13.91 -30.17
C LEU A 120 -11.03 -13.17 -31.18
N PRO A 121 -12.26 -13.67 -31.44
CA PRO A 121 -13.13 -13.07 -32.43
C PRO A 121 -13.52 -11.65 -32.02
N PHE A 122 -13.83 -10.80 -33.00
CA PHE A 122 -14.00 -9.36 -32.80
C PHE A 122 -15.10 -9.02 -31.77
N ASN A 123 -16.16 -9.81 -31.71
CA ASN A 123 -17.23 -9.70 -30.71
C ASN A 123 -16.72 -9.90 -29.28
N GLU A 124 -15.83 -10.88 -29.05
CA GLU A 124 -15.21 -11.13 -27.74
C GLU A 124 -14.28 -9.97 -27.35
N LEU A 125 -13.40 -9.53 -28.26
CA LEU A 125 -12.53 -8.36 -28.03
C LEU A 125 -13.34 -7.10 -27.67
N LEU A 126 -14.45 -6.86 -28.37
CA LEU A 126 -15.37 -5.75 -28.10
C LEU A 126 -16.09 -5.92 -26.75
N ALA A 127 -16.48 -7.14 -26.37
CA ALA A 127 -17.10 -7.44 -25.09
C ALA A 127 -16.11 -7.25 -23.92
N THR A 128 -14.87 -7.74 -24.05
CA THR A 128 -13.78 -7.54 -23.09
C THR A 128 -13.51 -6.05 -22.89
N TRP A 129 -13.34 -5.29 -23.99
CA TRP A 129 -13.12 -3.84 -23.92
C TRP A 129 -14.28 -3.12 -23.22
N ALA A 130 -15.52 -3.36 -23.66
CA ALA A 130 -16.69 -2.67 -23.13
C ALA A 130 -16.89 -2.95 -21.62
N THR A 131 -16.53 -4.16 -21.19
CA THR A 131 -16.59 -4.59 -19.79
C THR A 131 -15.48 -3.98 -18.95
N LYS A 132 -14.23 -4.03 -19.44
CA LYS A 132 -13.04 -3.46 -18.79
C LYS A 132 -13.15 -1.95 -18.59
N GLU A 133 -13.54 -1.23 -19.64
CA GLU A 133 -13.74 0.22 -19.63
C GLU A 133 -15.12 0.63 -19.09
N ARG A 134 -15.92 -0.33 -18.60
CA ARG A 134 -17.21 -0.12 -17.91
C ARG A 134 -18.23 0.69 -18.71
N ILE A 135 -18.19 0.55 -20.03
CA ILE A 135 -18.99 1.31 -20.99
C ILE A 135 -20.49 1.21 -20.65
N SER A 136 -21.24 2.30 -20.85
CA SER A 136 -22.69 2.28 -20.62
C SER A 136 -23.38 1.45 -21.70
N HIS A 137 -24.44 0.70 -21.36
CA HIS A 137 -25.21 -0.04 -22.37
C HIS A 137 -25.79 0.91 -23.44
N THR A 138 -26.13 2.14 -23.09
CA THR A 138 -26.53 3.17 -24.07
C THR A 138 -25.42 3.45 -25.09
N SER A 139 -24.19 3.72 -24.61
CA SER A 139 -23.03 3.98 -25.48
C SER A 139 -22.65 2.77 -26.32
N LEU A 140 -22.64 1.57 -25.72
CA LEU A 140 -22.32 0.33 -26.43
C LEU A 140 -23.37 -0.01 -27.48
N ARG A 141 -24.66 0.27 -27.22
CA ARG A 141 -25.73 0.09 -28.21
C ARG A 141 -25.57 1.05 -29.39
N SER A 142 -25.22 2.31 -29.14
CA SER A 142 -24.93 3.27 -30.20
C SER A 142 -23.72 2.84 -31.05
N LEU A 143 -22.64 2.36 -30.42
CA LEU A 143 -21.48 1.83 -31.11
C LEU A 143 -21.83 0.59 -31.95
N LEU A 144 -22.56 -0.38 -31.39
CA LEU A 144 -23.00 -1.57 -32.10
C LEU A 144 -23.85 -1.22 -33.33
N LYS A 145 -24.77 -0.24 -33.22
CA LYS A 145 -25.53 0.25 -34.39
C LYS A 145 -24.64 0.79 -35.51
N VAL A 146 -23.57 1.51 -35.17
CA VAL A 146 -22.60 2.04 -36.15
C VAL A 146 -21.75 0.92 -36.75
N LEU A 147 -21.21 0.01 -35.93
CA LEU A 147 -20.39 -1.10 -36.43
C LEU A 147 -21.18 -1.98 -37.41
N LYS A 148 -22.48 -2.24 -37.13
CA LYS A 148 -23.36 -3.03 -37.99
C LYS A 148 -23.74 -2.39 -39.33
N THR A 149 -23.43 -1.12 -39.58
CA THR A 149 -23.57 -0.57 -40.95
C THR A 149 -22.44 -1.04 -41.86
N HIS A 150 -21.37 -1.60 -41.32
CA HIS A 150 -20.25 -2.14 -42.08
C HIS A 150 -20.44 -3.65 -42.35
N PRO A 151 -20.28 -4.13 -43.60
CA PRO A 151 -20.56 -5.53 -43.96
C PRO A 151 -19.81 -6.59 -43.14
N CYS A 152 -18.61 -6.27 -42.64
CA CYS A 152 -17.76 -7.18 -41.87
C CYS A 152 -18.18 -7.39 -40.40
N HIS A 153 -19.28 -6.77 -39.95
CA HIS A 153 -19.73 -6.79 -38.55
C HIS A 153 -21.24 -7.04 -38.41
N ILE A 154 -21.88 -7.59 -39.45
CA ILE A 154 -23.34 -7.80 -39.49
C ILE A 154 -23.84 -8.84 -38.46
N ASP A 155 -22.94 -9.73 -38.05
CA ASP A 155 -23.07 -10.78 -37.03
C ASP A 155 -23.17 -10.23 -35.60
N LEU A 156 -22.66 -9.01 -35.34
CA LEU A 156 -22.75 -8.40 -34.02
C LEU A 156 -24.20 -8.27 -33.54
N PRO A 157 -24.50 -8.44 -32.25
CA PRO A 157 -25.85 -8.29 -31.73
C PRO A 157 -26.28 -6.82 -31.65
N ASN A 158 -27.58 -6.56 -31.81
CA ASN A 158 -28.14 -5.21 -31.65
C ASN A 158 -28.24 -4.76 -30.18
N ASP A 159 -28.18 -5.70 -29.23
CA ASP A 159 -28.28 -5.42 -27.80
C ASP A 159 -26.95 -5.66 -27.08
N PRO A 160 -26.42 -4.66 -26.33
CA PRO A 160 -25.29 -4.81 -25.43
C PRO A 160 -25.36 -6.04 -24.52
N ARG A 161 -26.56 -6.38 -24.03
CA ARG A 161 -26.75 -7.51 -23.10
C ARG A 161 -26.47 -8.85 -23.77
N THR A 162 -26.71 -8.95 -25.07
CA THR A 162 -26.37 -10.14 -25.86
C THR A 162 -24.88 -10.19 -26.15
N LEU A 163 -24.23 -9.05 -26.44
CA LEU A 163 -22.76 -9.01 -26.63
C LEU A 163 -22.03 -9.41 -25.35
N LEU A 164 -22.47 -8.89 -24.20
CA LEU A 164 -21.81 -9.06 -22.91
C LEU A 164 -22.22 -10.34 -22.18
N ASN A 165 -23.08 -11.18 -22.77
CA ASN A 165 -23.67 -12.37 -22.13
C ASN A 165 -24.34 -12.07 -20.76
N THR A 166 -25.00 -10.91 -20.64
CA THR A 166 -25.64 -10.48 -19.39
C THR A 166 -26.75 -11.46 -18.97
N PRO A 167 -26.76 -11.97 -17.72
CA PRO A 167 -27.76 -12.93 -17.28
C PRO A 167 -29.16 -12.30 -17.20
N ARG A 168 -30.16 -13.03 -17.73
CA ARG A 168 -31.55 -12.57 -17.82
C ARG A 168 -32.21 -12.54 -16.45
N SER A 169 -32.11 -13.63 -15.69
CA SER A 169 -32.57 -13.76 -14.30
C SER A 169 -31.39 -13.80 -13.32
N MET A 170 -31.67 -13.62 -12.04
CA MET A 170 -30.72 -13.80 -10.94
C MET A 170 -31.50 -14.31 -9.74
N GLN A 171 -31.01 -15.36 -9.07
CA GLN A 171 -31.65 -15.88 -7.86
C GLN A 171 -31.43 -14.89 -6.72
N ILE A 172 -32.51 -14.28 -6.24
CA ILE A 172 -32.50 -13.34 -5.12
C ILE A 172 -33.52 -13.87 -4.12
N LYS A 173 -33.05 -14.05 -2.87
CA LYS A 173 -33.88 -14.41 -1.74
C LYS A 173 -34.49 -13.14 -1.14
N GLU A 174 -35.74 -13.21 -0.73
CA GLU A 174 -36.32 -12.22 0.17
C GLU A 174 -35.84 -12.55 1.60
N ILE A 175 -35.40 -11.54 2.34
CA ILE A 175 -34.92 -11.64 3.72
C ILE A 175 -35.54 -10.46 4.48
N ASN A 176 -35.80 -10.58 5.78
CA ASN A 176 -36.49 -9.53 6.52
C ASN A 176 -35.91 -8.12 6.28
N PHE A 177 -36.82 -7.19 5.92
CA PHE A 177 -36.56 -5.80 5.48
C PHE A 177 -35.70 -5.59 4.22
N GLY A 178 -35.44 -6.61 3.40
CA GLY A 178 -34.61 -6.45 2.20
C GLY A 178 -34.54 -7.67 1.29
N HIS A 179 -33.46 -7.74 0.55
CA HIS A 179 -33.20 -8.79 -0.44
C HIS A 179 -31.76 -9.29 -0.28
N TYR A 180 -31.51 -10.54 -0.65
CA TYR A 180 -30.17 -11.13 -0.58
C TYR A 180 -29.84 -11.89 -1.86
N TRP A 181 -28.60 -11.73 -2.31
CA TRP A 181 -28.03 -12.49 -3.40
C TRP A 181 -26.83 -13.28 -2.89
N HIS A 182 -26.90 -14.60 -3.00
CA HIS A 182 -25.74 -15.46 -2.76
C HIS A 182 -24.95 -15.65 -4.06
N TYR A 183 -23.64 -15.46 -3.98
CA TYR A 183 -22.70 -15.73 -5.07
C TYR A 183 -22.03 -17.11 -4.91
N GLY A 184 -21.80 -17.55 -3.68
CA GLY A 184 -21.12 -18.80 -3.34
C GLY A 184 -19.70 -18.58 -2.83
N LEU A 185 -19.41 -19.04 -1.61
CA LEU A 185 -18.06 -19.17 -1.07
C LEU A 185 -17.25 -20.18 -1.90
N LYS A 186 -17.81 -21.37 -2.15
CA LYS A 186 -17.24 -22.43 -2.98
C LYS A 186 -16.94 -21.90 -4.38
N LYS A 187 -17.93 -21.23 -5.01
CA LYS A 187 -17.77 -20.59 -6.32
C LYS A 187 -16.61 -19.59 -6.30
N GLY A 188 -16.57 -18.68 -5.33
CA GLY A 188 -15.54 -17.64 -5.23
C GLY A 188 -14.11 -18.18 -5.07
N ILE A 189 -13.94 -19.27 -4.33
CA ILE A 189 -12.62 -19.92 -4.17
C ILE A 189 -12.19 -20.59 -5.48
N VAL A 190 -13.04 -21.42 -6.09
CA VAL A 190 -12.78 -22.07 -7.40
C VAL A 190 -12.44 -21.03 -8.46
N ASN A 191 -13.21 -19.93 -8.48
CA ASN A 191 -13.03 -18.81 -9.41
C ASN A 191 -11.68 -18.09 -9.22
N ILE A 192 -11.02 -18.17 -8.06
CA ILE A 192 -9.65 -17.69 -7.86
C ILE A 192 -8.63 -18.75 -8.24
N LEU A 193 -8.84 -20.01 -7.84
CA LEU A 193 -7.92 -21.13 -8.10
C LEU A 193 -7.71 -21.38 -9.60
N ASN A 194 -8.76 -21.30 -10.41
CA ASN A 194 -8.69 -21.54 -11.86
C ASN A 194 -7.87 -20.50 -12.64
N ASN A 195 -7.42 -19.43 -11.98
CA ASN A 195 -6.61 -18.35 -12.58
C ASN A 195 -5.14 -18.46 -12.23
N LEU A 196 -4.79 -19.51 -11.47
CA LEU A 196 -3.49 -19.70 -10.89
C LEU A 196 -2.94 -20.98 -11.49
N GLU A 197 -1.94 -20.83 -12.36
CA GLU A 197 -1.39 -21.92 -13.17
C GLU A 197 -0.90 -23.11 -12.32
N GLN A 198 -0.60 -22.89 -11.03
CA GLN A 198 -0.48 -23.94 -10.01
C GLN A 198 -0.67 -23.38 -8.58
N TYR A 199 -1.63 -23.90 -7.81
CA TYR A 199 -1.63 -23.76 -6.35
C TYR A 199 -1.06 -25.01 -5.67
N GLN A 200 0.19 -24.89 -5.20
CA GLN A 200 0.94 -26.01 -4.64
C GLN A 200 0.44 -26.40 -3.24
N ASN A 201 0.05 -25.43 -2.41
CA ASN A 201 -0.45 -25.68 -1.05
C ASN A 201 -1.77 -26.50 -1.09
N ASN A 202 -1.91 -27.45 -0.17
CA ASN A 202 -3.11 -28.29 -0.04
C ASN A 202 -4.13 -27.69 0.95
N LYS A 203 -3.79 -26.59 1.63
CA LYS A 203 -4.66 -25.89 2.57
C LYS A 203 -5.07 -24.52 2.01
N ILE A 204 -6.34 -24.16 2.13
CA ILE A 204 -6.86 -22.83 1.79
C ILE A 204 -7.28 -22.15 3.10
N GLU A 205 -6.53 -21.12 3.52
CA GLU A 205 -6.88 -20.30 4.67
C GLU A 205 -7.62 -19.03 4.25
N LEU A 206 -8.80 -18.82 4.82
CA LEU A 206 -9.74 -17.76 4.48
C LEU A 206 -9.84 -16.72 5.59
N MET A 207 -9.84 -15.45 5.19
CA MET A 207 -10.26 -14.31 6.00
C MET A 207 -11.62 -13.85 5.49
N ILE A 208 -12.58 -13.68 6.39
CA ILE A 208 -13.94 -13.22 6.06
C ILE A 208 -14.13 -11.79 6.54
N GLY A 209 -14.79 -10.96 5.73
CA GLY A 209 -15.12 -9.57 6.02
C GLY A 209 -16.60 -9.31 5.84
N ILE A 210 -17.22 -8.69 6.84
CA ILE A 210 -18.65 -8.34 6.85
C ILE A 210 -18.77 -6.93 7.40
N ASP A 211 -19.42 -6.04 6.65
CA ASP A 211 -19.62 -4.63 7.02
C ASP A 211 -20.83 -4.02 6.28
N GLY A 212 -21.29 -2.85 6.70
CA GLY A 212 -22.34 -2.07 6.07
C GLY A 212 -21.80 -1.02 5.09
N LEU A 213 -22.34 -0.99 3.88
CA LEU A 213 -21.98 -0.05 2.81
C LEU A 213 -23.20 0.81 2.41
N PRO A 214 -23.37 2.03 2.94
CA PRO A 214 -24.44 2.95 2.54
C PRO A 214 -24.28 3.34 1.06
N ILE A 215 -25.24 3.01 0.20
CA ILE A 215 -25.15 3.24 -1.26
C ILE A 215 -25.87 4.51 -1.73
N SER A 216 -26.64 5.16 -0.85
CA SER A 216 -27.25 6.47 -1.09
C SER A 216 -26.73 7.50 -0.08
N LYS A 217 -26.71 8.79 -0.48
CA LYS A 217 -26.47 9.92 0.44
C LYS A 217 -27.77 10.47 1.05
N SER A 218 -28.92 10.21 0.42
CA SER A 218 -30.23 10.83 0.74
C SER A 218 -31.32 9.82 1.09
N SER A 219 -30.99 8.53 1.20
CA SER A 219 -31.88 7.49 1.71
C SER A 219 -31.09 6.49 2.54
N GLY A 220 -31.75 5.77 3.45
CA GLY A 220 -31.11 4.75 4.32
C GLY A 220 -30.66 3.47 3.60
N SER A 221 -30.50 3.52 2.27
CA SER A 221 -30.25 2.34 1.47
C SER A 221 -28.79 1.91 1.53
N GLN A 222 -28.59 0.63 1.82
CA GLN A 222 -27.31 0.07 2.20
C GLN A 222 -27.16 -1.35 1.66
N LEU A 223 -25.93 -1.72 1.33
CA LEU A 223 -25.53 -3.09 1.06
C LEU A 223 -24.81 -3.65 2.29
N TRP A 224 -25.01 -4.94 2.56
CA TRP A 224 -24.22 -5.70 3.53
C TRP A 224 -23.57 -6.87 2.80
N PRO A 225 -22.36 -6.69 2.24
CA PRO A 225 -21.62 -7.77 1.60
C PRO A 225 -20.97 -8.71 2.63
N ILE A 226 -21.01 -10.00 2.33
CA ILE A 226 -20.12 -11.01 2.89
C ILE A 226 -18.97 -11.16 1.89
N LEU A 227 -17.74 -10.86 2.32
CA LEU A 227 -16.54 -10.88 1.48
C LEU A 227 -15.56 -11.95 1.98
N GLY A 228 -14.99 -12.70 1.05
CA GLY A 228 -13.92 -13.66 1.33
C GLY A 228 -12.57 -13.15 0.85
N LYS A 229 -11.49 -13.58 1.49
CA LYS A 229 -10.10 -13.36 1.04
C LYS A 229 -9.29 -14.62 1.31
N ILE A 230 -8.65 -15.17 0.28
CA ILE A 230 -7.63 -16.21 0.47
C ILE A 230 -6.33 -15.51 0.91
N LEU A 231 -5.77 -15.93 2.05
CA LEU A 231 -4.64 -15.24 2.67
C LEU A 231 -3.40 -15.21 1.76
N ASP A 232 -3.06 -16.33 1.12
CA ASP A 232 -1.88 -16.49 0.25
C ASP A 232 -1.88 -15.55 -0.97
N PHE A 233 -3.06 -15.19 -1.50
CA PHE A 233 -3.18 -14.42 -2.75
C PHE A 233 -3.54 -12.95 -2.54
N ASN A 234 -4.00 -12.58 -1.35
CA ASN A 234 -4.53 -11.24 -1.04
C ASN A 234 -5.62 -10.75 -2.02
N LYS A 235 -6.34 -11.67 -2.68
CA LYS A 235 -7.49 -11.39 -3.55
C LYS A 235 -8.78 -11.50 -2.72
N VAL A 236 -9.57 -10.42 -2.72
CA VAL A 236 -10.88 -10.32 -2.05
C VAL A 236 -11.99 -10.62 -3.05
N PHE A 237 -12.91 -11.52 -2.74
CA PHE A 237 -14.07 -11.90 -3.56
C PHE A 237 -15.39 -11.77 -2.77
N ILE A 238 -16.51 -11.90 -3.47
CA ILE A 238 -17.86 -11.83 -2.87
C ILE A 238 -18.33 -13.24 -2.54
N ILE A 239 -19.00 -13.39 -1.41
CA ILE A 239 -19.71 -14.62 -1.02
C ILE A 239 -21.22 -14.40 -1.14
N GLY A 240 -21.70 -13.25 -0.67
CA GLY A 240 -23.10 -12.83 -0.78
C GLY A 240 -23.25 -11.33 -0.53
N ILE A 241 -24.41 -10.76 -0.90
CA ILE A 241 -24.73 -9.35 -0.68
C ILE A 241 -26.20 -9.22 -0.30
N TYR A 242 -26.47 -8.66 0.88
CA TYR A 242 -27.81 -8.16 1.23
C TYR A 242 -27.97 -6.71 0.78
N HIS A 243 -29.20 -6.33 0.41
CA HIS A 243 -29.61 -4.96 0.13
C HIS A 243 -30.87 -4.61 0.92
N GLY A 244 -30.80 -3.54 1.72
CA GLY A 244 -31.93 -2.96 2.43
C GLY A 244 -32.20 -1.52 1.97
N CYS A 245 -33.46 -1.11 1.99
CA CYS A 245 -33.87 0.26 1.64
C CYS A 245 -33.65 1.27 2.78
N SER A 246 -33.70 0.81 4.03
CA SER A 246 -33.59 1.67 5.24
C SER A 246 -32.87 1.01 6.42
N LYS A 247 -32.72 -0.31 6.44
CA LYS A 247 -32.13 -1.09 7.54
C LYS A 247 -31.05 -2.06 7.04
N LYS A 248 -30.20 -2.48 7.98
CA LYS A 248 -29.37 -3.70 7.87
C LYS A 248 -30.27 -4.95 8.02
N PRO A 249 -29.78 -6.18 7.74
CA PRO A 249 -30.56 -7.38 8.03
C PRO A 249 -30.90 -7.43 9.53
N GLU A 250 -32.13 -7.83 9.87
CA GLU A 250 -32.59 -7.88 11.27
C GLU A 250 -31.94 -9.04 12.04
N PHE A 251 -31.86 -10.20 11.38
CA PHE A 251 -31.29 -11.42 11.93
C PHE A 251 -30.05 -11.83 11.15
N ALA A 252 -28.94 -12.01 11.87
CA ALA A 252 -27.70 -12.52 11.31
C ALA A 252 -27.82 -13.99 10.88
N SER A 253 -28.79 -14.74 11.42
CA SER A 253 -29.10 -16.12 11.00
C SER A 253 -29.50 -16.19 9.52
N GLU A 254 -30.60 -15.51 9.14
CA GLU A 254 -31.07 -15.44 7.75
C GLU A 254 -29.99 -14.91 6.80
N PHE A 255 -29.26 -13.86 7.21
CA PHE A 255 -28.24 -13.22 6.39
C PHE A 255 -27.01 -14.11 6.12
N LEU A 256 -26.61 -14.95 7.08
CA LEU A 256 -25.39 -15.75 6.99
C LEU A 256 -25.64 -17.23 6.66
N GLU A 257 -26.90 -17.68 6.59
CA GLU A 257 -27.28 -19.10 6.43
C GLU A 257 -26.53 -19.81 5.29
N ASP A 258 -26.63 -19.31 4.05
CA ASP A 258 -25.96 -19.91 2.89
C ASP A 258 -24.43 -19.96 3.08
N PHE A 259 -23.85 -18.90 3.65
CA PHE A 259 -22.41 -18.83 3.91
C PHE A 259 -21.99 -19.84 4.98
N VAL A 260 -22.74 -19.99 6.06
CA VAL A 260 -22.47 -20.98 7.12
C VAL A 260 -22.58 -22.41 6.59
N ASN A 261 -23.61 -22.69 5.78
CA ASN A 261 -23.82 -24.02 5.22
C ASN A 261 -22.72 -24.40 4.20
N GLU A 262 -22.32 -23.50 3.29
CA GLU A 262 -21.14 -23.75 2.45
C GLU A 262 -19.84 -23.83 3.25
N SER A 263 -19.70 -23.08 4.36
CA SER A 263 -18.51 -23.13 5.21
C SER A 263 -18.34 -24.48 5.91
N LYS A 264 -19.42 -25.09 6.40
CA LYS A 264 -19.42 -26.45 6.96
C LYS A 264 -18.92 -27.46 5.92
N ASP A 265 -19.61 -27.54 4.76
CA ASP A 265 -19.27 -28.45 3.65
C ASP A 265 -17.78 -28.35 3.29
N LEU A 266 -17.27 -27.13 3.09
CA LEU A 266 -15.88 -26.91 2.69
C LEU A 266 -14.86 -27.26 3.79
N ILE A 267 -15.21 -27.16 5.07
CA ILE A 267 -14.30 -27.49 6.19
C ILE A 267 -14.30 -29.00 6.47
N GLU A 268 -15.44 -29.66 6.33
CA GLU A 268 -15.62 -31.10 6.58
C GLU A 268 -15.18 -31.95 5.37
N ASN A 269 -15.69 -31.64 4.19
CA ASN A 269 -15.46 -32.41 2.95
C ASN A 269 -14.29 -31.87 2.11
N GLY A 270 -13.84 -30.64 2.36
CA GLY A 270 -12.83 -29.96 1.56
C GLY A 270 -13.39 -29.36 0.26
N LEU A 271 -12.49 -28.86 -0.57
CA LEU A 271 -12.79 -28.34 -1.91
C LEU A 271 -12.11 -29.17 -2.98
N GLU A 272 -12.88 -29.88 -3.81
CA GLU A 272 -12.36 -30.46 -5.04
C GLU A 272 -12.25 -29.38 -6.14
N ASN A 273 -11.08 -29.26 -6.78
CA ASN A 273 -10.90 -28.48 -8.00
C ASN A 273 -9.76 -29.07 -8.86
N ASN A 274 -10.02 -29.28 -10.16
CA ASN A 274 -9.08 -29.87 -11.12
C ASN A 274 -8.47 -31.21 -10.65
N GLY A 275 -9.29 -32.11 -10.08
CA GLY A 275 -8.86 -33.42 -9.57
C GLY A 275 -8.02 -33.39 -8.29
N LYS A 276 -7.85 -32.22 -7.65
CA LYS A 276 -7.16 -32.06 -6.37
C LYS A 276 -8.14 -31.59 -5.29
N ILE A 277 -8.08 -32.22 -4.13
CA ILE A 277 -8.85 -31.82 -2.95
C ILE A 277 -7.98 -30.90 -2.07
N TYR A 278 -8.55 -29.75 -1.70
CA TYR A 278 -7.93 -28.76 -0.83
C TYR A 278 -8.67 -28.70 0.52
N LYS A 279 -7.95 -28.72 1.63
CA LYS A 279 -8.54 -28.54 2.97
C LYS A 279 -8.80 -27.05 3.22
N CYS A 280 -10.07 -26.65 3.33
CA CYS A 280 -10.43 -25.27 3.65
C CYS A 280 -10.45 -25.01 5.16
N CYS A 281 -10.23 -23.75 5.54
CA CYS A 281 -10.31 -23.28 6.92
C CYS A 281 -10.64 -21.79 6.93
N ILE A 282 -11.66 -21.38 7.69
CA ILE A 282 -11.86 -19.96 8.03
C ILE A 282 -10.92 -19.63 9.17
N LYS A 283 -9.85 -18.89 8.87
CA LYS A 283 -8.80 -18.56 9.83
C LYS A 283 -9.26 -17.50 10.83
N PHE A 284 -10.01 -16.50 10.36
CA PHE A 284 -10.66 -15.49 11.19
C PHE A 284 -11.71 -14.68 10.42
N ILE A 285 -12.63 -14.08 11.19
CA ILE A 285 -13.61 -13.09 10.70
C ILE A 285 -13.21 -11.70 11.22
N CYS A 286 -13.01 -10.76 10.30
CA CYS A 286 -12.54 -9.41 10.61
C CYS A 286 -13.59 -8.37 10.19
N SER A 287 -14.08 -7.61 11.17
CA SER A 287 -15.14 -6.61 11.00
C SER A 287 -14.99 -5.49 12.04
N ASP A 288 -15.64 -4.36 11.79
CA ASP A 288 -15.75 -3.27 12.76
C ASP A 288 -16.59 -3.69 13.98
N ALA A 289 -16.59 -2.89 15.06
CA ALA A 289 -17.28 -3.28 16.29
C ALA A 289 -18.82 -3.39 16.14
N PRO A 290 -19.53 -2.46 15.48
CA PRO A 290 -20.92 -2.64 15.04
C PRO A 290 -21.22 -3.96 14.32
N ALA A 291 -20.57 -4.25 13.19
CA ALA A 291 -20.83 -5.45 12.39
C ALA A 291 -20.43 -6.72 13.14
N LYS A 292 -19.33 -6.70 13.90
CA LYS A 292 -18.92 -7.78 14.80
C LYS A 292 -20.01 -8.11 15.83
N SER A 293 -20.50 -7.11 16.57
CA SER A 293 -21.56 -7.34 17.57
C SER A 293 -22.84 -7.91 16.96
N PHE A 294 -23.16 -7.51 15.72
CA PHE A 294 -24.30 -8.03 14.98
C PHE A 294 -24.14 -9.50 14.59
N ILE A 295 -23.02 -9.89 13.97
CA ILE A 295 -22.81 -11.28 13.52
C ILE A 295 -22.58 -12.26 14.69
N LEU A 296 -21.96 -11.79 15.78
CA LEU A 296 -21.78 -12.57 17.00
C LEU A 296 -23.04 -12.63 17.88
N GLY A 297 -24.01 -11.73 17.67
CA GLY A 297 -25.21 -11.70 18.51
C GLY A 297 -24.96 -11.22 19.95
N VAL A 298 -24.03 -10.30 20.15
CA VAL A 298 -23.56 -9.83 21.48
C VAL A 298 -23.81 -8.33 21.67
N LYS A 299 -23.66 -7.82 22.90
CA LYS A 299 -23.77 -6.39 23.21
C LYS A 299 -22.84 -5.56 22.32
N GLY A 300 -23.41 -4.53 21.69
CA GLY A 300 -22.67 -3.56 20.89
C GLY A 300 -21.68 -2.74 21.72
N HIS A 301 -20.67 -2.16 21.07
CA HIS A 301 -19.55 -1.42 21.67
C HIS A 301 -19.92 -0.23 22.59
N THR A 302 -21.19 0.18 22.61
CA THR A 302 -21.76 1.21 23.50
C THR A 302 -22.40 0.63 24.77
N GLY A 303 -22.47 -0.70 24.91
CA GLY A 303 -22.99 -1.37 26.10
C GLY A 303 -21.93 -1.57 27.19
N TYR A 304 -22.39 -1.69 28.44
CA TYR A 304 -21.57 -1.95 29.64
C TYR A 304 -20.66 -3.17 29.44
N SER A 305 -21.26 -4.33 29.26
CA SER A 305 -20.62 -5.64 29.09
C SER A 305 -20.38 -5.93 27.60
N SER A 306 -19.61 -5.08 26.91
CA SER A 306 -19.42 -5.14 25.45
C SER A 306 -18.03 -5.55 24.95
N CYS A 307 -17.02 -5.69 25.83
CA CYS A 307 -15.70 -6.13 25.39
C CYS A 307 -15.75 -7.58 24.85
N THR A 308 -15.31 -7.80 23.61
CA THR A 308 -15.36 -9.13 22.97
C THR A 308 -14.19 -10.05 23.35
N LYS A 309 -13.29 -9.59 24.25
CA LYS A 309 -12.05 -10.30 24.61
C LYS A 309 -11.89 -10.53 26.12
N CYS A 310 -12.55 -9.76 26.97
CA CYS A 310 -12.51 -9.95 28.43
C CYS A 310 -13.83 -9.56 29.12
N TRP A 311 -14.00 -10.01 30.36
CA TRP A 311 -15.15 -9.78 31.22
C TRP A 311 -15.11 -8.42 31.94
N ASP A 312 -14.61 -7.37 31.30
CA ASP A 312 -14.63 -6.02 31.88
C ASP A 312 -16.00 -5.38 31.66
N VAL A 313 -16.60 -4.89 32.75
CA VAL A 313 -17.91 -4.24 32.73
C VAL A 313 -17.68 -2.73 32.79
N GLY A 314 -18.01 -2.06 31.69
CA GLY A 314 -17.88 -0.60 31.62
C GLY A 314 -18.77 0.12 32.64
N LYS A 315 -18.46 1.39 32.89
CA LYS A 315 -19.20 2.28 33.79
C LYS A 315 -19.68 3.51 33.02
N TYR A 316 -20.88 4.00 33.32
CA TYR A 316 -21.40 5.23 32.71
C TYR A 316 -20.85 6.45 33.44
N ILE A 317 -19.95 7.18 32.78
CA ILE A 317 -19.25 8.36 33.34
C ILE A 317 -19.37 9.49 32.33
N LYS A 318 -19.87 10.66 32.76
CA LYS A 318 -20.00 11.87 31.92
C LYS A 318 -20.54 11.56 30.50
N THR A 319 -21.74 10.99 30.48
CA THR A 319 -22.51 10.57 29.28
C THR A 319 -21.93 9.45 28.42
N ARG A 320 -20.89 8.72 28.85
CA ARG A 320 -20.22 7.68 28.05
C ARG A 320 -19.95 6.41 28.84
N ILE A 321 -20.01 5.25 28.18
CA ILE A 321 -19.50 3.98 28.75
C ILE A 321 -17.97 3.97 28.67
N CYS A 322 -17.35 3.76 29.82
CA CYS A 322 -15.91 3.83 30.04
C CYS A 322 -15.44 2.54 30.73
N PHE A 323 -14.31 2.00 30.29
CA PHE A 323 -13.77 0.72 30.70
C PHE A 323 -12.57 0.88 31.64
N SER A 324 -12.19 -0.21 32.31
CA SER A 324 -10.96 -0.27 33.09
C SER A 324 -9.73 -0.10 32.20
N ASP A 325 -8.70 0.57 32.72
CA ASP A 325 -7.37 0.63 32.11
C ASP A 325 -6.55 -0.66 32.33
N ILE A 326 -7.02 -1.55 33.20
CA ILE A 326 -6.49 -2.89 33.45
C ILE A 326 -7.48 -3.91 32.87
N PRO A 327 -7.07 -4.86 32.02
CA PRO A 327 -7.98 -5.83 31.44
C PRO A 327 -8.48 -6.83 32.50
N SER A 328 -9.77 -7.14 32.46
CA SER A 328 -10.38 -8.23 33.26
C SER A 328 -9.95 -9.61 32.74
N ARG A 329 -10.44 -10.69 33.37
CA ARG A 329 -10.22 -12.06 32.90
C ARG A 329 -10.65 -12.22 31.44
N LYS A 330 -9.83 -12.89 30.63
CA LYS A 330 -10.13 -13.11 29.20
C LYS A 330 -11.35 -14.02 29.04
N ARG A 331 -12.07 -13.84 27.94
CA ARG A 331 -13.13 -14.76 27.50
C ARG A 331 -12.50 -15.97 26.80
N THR A 332 -13.15 -17.13 26.85
CA THR A 332 -12.79 -18.30 26.04
C THR A 332 -13.87 -18.64 25.02
N ASP A 333 -13.55 -19.49 24.04
CA ASP A 333 -14.53 -19.94 23.04
C ASP A 333 -15.58 -20.87 23.67
N GLU A 334 -15.20 -21.66 24.67
CA GLU A 334 -16.11 -22.52 25.45
C GLU A 334 -17.11 -21.68 26.24
N GLU A 335 -16.66 -20.63 26.94
CA GLU A 335 -17.56 -19.69 27.64
C GLU A 335 -18.57 -19.02 26.70
N PHE A 336 -18.15 -18.72 25.46
CA PHE A 336 -19.02 -18.14 24.44
C PHE A 336 -20.11 -19.13 24.00
N ILE A 337 -19.75 -20.39 23.73
CA ILE A 337 -20.69 -21.44 23.30
C ILE A 337 -21.68 -21.75 24.44
N CYS A 338 -21.18 -21.90 25.67
CA CYS A 338 -21.96 -22.10 26.89
C CYS A 338 -22.74 -20.85 27.34
N LYS A 339 -22.54 -19.70 26.69
CA LYS A 339 -23.21 -18.41 26.97
C LYS A 339 -23.07 -17.98 28.43
N SER A 340 -21.89 -18.22 29.02
CA SER A 340 -21.63 -18.03 30.46
C SER A 340 -21.74 -16.58 30.93
N ASP A 341 -21.58 -15.60 30.03
CA ASP A 341 -21.80 -14.17 30.30
C ASP A 341 -23.19 -13.75 29.76
N GLU A 342 -24.24 -14.02 30.54
CA GLU A 342 -25.63 -13.68 30.18
C GLU A 342 -25.80 -12.18 29.83
N GLU A 343 -24.98 -11.31 30.41
CA GLU A 343 -25.02 -9.90 30.07
C GLU A 343 -24.41 -9.60 28.70
N TYR A 344 -23.35 -10.30 28.27
CA TYR A 344 -22.68 -10.08 27.00
C TYR A 344 -23.47 -10.62 25.80
N HIS A 345 -24.14 -11.77 25.96
CA HIS A 345 -24.90 -12.41 24.89
C HIS A 345 -26.30 -11.79 24.71
N LEU A 346 -26.72 -11.57 23.46
CA LEU A 346 -28.08 -11.12 23.11
C LEU A 346 -28.87 -12.17 22.32
N ARG A 347 -28.17 -13.08 21.62
CA ARG A 347 -28.72 -14.19 20.83
C ARG A 347 -27.61 -15.21 20.52
N THR A 348 -27.99 -16.44 20.21
CA THR A 348 -27.08 -17.44 19.60
C THR A 348 -26.59 -16.95 18.25
N SER A 349 -25.29 -17.07 17.96
CA SER A 349 -24.76 -16.81 16.63
C SER A 349 -24.86 -18.06 15.75
N ILE A 350 -25.34 -17.92 14.52
CA ILE A 350 -25.30 -18.99 13.52
C ILE A 350 -23.86 -19.40 13.16
N LEU A 351 -22.87 -18.54 13.44
CA LEU A 351 -21.45 -18.86 13.27
C LEU A 351 -20.94 -19.93 14.25
N GLU A 352 -21.64 -20.18 15.37
CA GLU A 352 -21.35 -21.29 16.31
C GLU A 352 -21.40 -22.66 15.60
N GLN A 353 -22.08 -22.74 14.46
CA GLN A 353 -22.23 -23.95 13.67
C GLN A 353 -21.08 -24.20 12.68
N ILE A 354 -20.10 -23.29 12.54
CA ILE A 354 -18.93 -23.49 11.67
C ILE A 354 -17.86 -24.27 12.43
N PRO A 355 -17.45 -25.49 11.98
CA PRO A 355 -16.44 -26.26 12.68
C PRO A 355 -15.09 -25.54 12.74
N GLN A 356 -14.37 -25.71 13.87
CA GLN A 356 -13.03 -25.14 14.08
C GLN A 356 -12.97 -23.59 14.07
N LEU A 357 -14.09 -22.90 14.29
CA LEU A 357 -14.17 -21.43 14.38
C LEU A 357 -14.52 -20.97 15.82
N GLY A 358 -13.51 -20.57 16.59
CA GLY A 358 -13.70 -19.94 17.91
C GLY A 358 -14.20 -18.50 17.80
N LEU A 359 -15.36 -18.19 18.37
CA LEU A 359 -15.98 -16.87 18.23
C LEU A 359 -15.38 -15.76 19.13
N VAL A 360 -14.44 -16.12 20.01
CA VAL A 360 -13.58 -15.19 20.74
C VAL A 360 -12.18 -15.17 20.11
N THR A 361 -11.58 -16.32 19.84
CA THR A 361 -10.18 -16.40 19.37
C THR A 361 -10.05 -16.05 17.89
N ASN A 362 -10.92 -16.55 17.00
CA ASN A 362 -10.91 -16.31 15.56
C ASN A 362 -11.64 -15.01 15.13
N VAL A 363 -11.97 -14.11 16.05
CA VAL A 363 -12.60 -12.81 15.76
C VAL A 363 -11.75 -11.64 16.29
N PRO A 364 -10.65 -11.30 15.60
CA PRO A 364 -9.68 -10.32 16.08
C PRO A 364 -10.20 -8.88 16.09
N LEU A 365 -9.56 -8.02 16.87
CA LEU A 365 -9.82 -6.58 16.89
C LEU A 365 -9.17 -5.90 15.66
N ASP A 366 -9.99 -5.39 14.74
CA ASP A 366 -9.49 -4.83 13.48
C ASP A 366 -8.60 -3.59 13.68
N TYR A 367 -7.40 -3.63 13.10
CA TYR A 367 -6.41 -2.56 13.16
C TYR A 367 -6.90 -1.21 12.60
N LEU A 368 -7.68 -1.21 11.51
CA LEU A 368 -8.16 0.04 10.90
C LEU A 368 -9.14 0.76 11.84
N HIS A 369 -10.16 0.06 12.34
CA HIS A 369 -11.20 0.65 13.18
C HIS A 369 -10.74 0.85 14.63
N LEU A 370 -9.98 -0.08 15.22
CA LEU A 370 -9.48 0.06 16.58
C LEU A 370 -8.39 1.13 16.68
N VAL A 371 -7.29 0.97 15.95
CA VAL A 371 -6.08 1.78 16.18
C VAL A 371 -6.12 3.10 15.43
N LEU A 372 -6.52 3.09 14.15
CA LEU A 372 -6.38 4.27 13.29
C LEU A 372 -7.60 5.20 13.37
N LEU A 373 -8.78 4.68 13.06
CA LEU A 373 -10.04 5.46 13.09
C LEU A 373 -10.62 5.58 14.50
N GLY A 374 -10.25 4.68 15.42
CA GLY A 374 -10.53 4.77 16.84
C GLY A 374 -9.50 5.62 17.57
N ASN A 375 -8.39 5.01 17.99
CA ASN A 375 -7.43 5.63 18.92
C ASN A 375 -6.67 6.84 18.36
N MET A 376 -6.05 6.74 17.18
CA MET A 376 -5.27 7.85 16.61
C MET A 376 -6.17 9.04 16.26
N LYS A 377 -7.34 8.81 15.66
CA LYS A 377 -8.35 9.85 15.42
C LYS A 377 -8.84 10.50 16.72
N LYS A 378 -9.04 9.72 17.78
CA LYS A 378 -9.44 10.22 19.10
C LYS A 378 -8.40 11.13 19.72
N LEU A 379 -7.11 10.78 19.69
CA LEU A 379 -6.02 11.67 20.13
C LEU A 379 -6.06 13.02 19.41
N ILE A 380 -6.27 13.03 18.10
CA ILE A 380 -6.36 14.27 17.31
C ILE A 380 -7.58 15.11 17.70
N ILE A 381 -8.74 14.49 17.96
CA ILE A 381 -9.93 15.20 18.47
C ILE A 381 -9.63 15.84 19.84
N LEU A 382 -9.00 15.09 20.75
CA LEU A 382 -8.64 15.56 22.10
C LEU A 382 -7.71 16.78 22.05
N TRP A 383 -6.75 16.78 21.12
CA TRP A 383 -5.81 17.89 20.97
C TRP A 383 -6.37 19.08 20.19
N CYS A 384 -7.41 18.89 19.35
CA CYS A 384 -7.90 19.96 18.45
C CYS A 384 -9.22 20.60 18.87
N CYS A 385 -10.13 19.87 19.52
CA CYS A 385 -11.52 20.30 19.71
C CYS A 385 -12.09 20.13 21.12
N ASP A 386 -11.45 19.36 21.99
CA ASP A 386 -12.00 19.02 23.30
C ASP A 386 -11.79 20.14 24.34
N GLU A 387 -12.44 20.07 25.49
CA GLU A 387 -12.37 21.09 26.55
C GLU A 387 -11.24 20.82 27.58
N LEU A 388 -10.50 19.73 27.37
CA LEU A 388 -9.39 19.33 28.23
C LEU A 388 -8.22 20.33 28.20
N LYS A 389 -7.49 20.43 29.32
CA LYS A 389 -6.25 21.22 29.44
C LYS A 389 -5.17 20.86 28.40
N VAL A 390 -5.25 19.69 27.79
CA VAL A 390 -4.36 19.21 26.72
C VAL A 390 -4.71 19.74 25.33
N ARG A 391 -5.82 20.47 25.15
CA ARG A 391 -6.18 21.09 23.86
C ARG A 391 -5.08 22.06 23.44
N LEU A 392 -4.65 21.92 22.19
CA LEU A 392 -3.70 22.83 21.56
C LEU A 392 -4.38 24.16 21.18
N PRO A 393 -3.78 25.31 21.50
CA PRO A 393 -4.19 26.58 20.92
C PRO A 393 -4.13 26.53 19.39
N PHE A 394 -5.02 27.27 18.72
CA PHE A 394 -5.10 27.36 17.25
C PHE A 394 -3.72 27.64 16.60
N SER A 395 -2.88 28.47 17.23
CA SER A 395 -1.52 28.77 16.76
C SER A 395 -0.60 27.54 16.71
N LYS A 396 -0.72 26.60 17.64
CA LYS A 396 0.01 25.32 17.63
C LYS A 396 -0.54 24.37 16.56
N ILE A 397 -1.87 24.27 16.40
CA ILE A 397 -2.52 23.48 15.34
C ILE A 397 -2.12 24.00 13.94
N LYS A 398 -2.01 25.33 13.80
CA LYS A 398 -1.52 26.00 12.60
C LYS A 398 -0.07 25.64 12.31
N LYS A 399 0.84 25.79 13.29
CA LYS A 399 2.26 25.40 13.14
C LYS A 399 2.41 23.95 12.68
N VAL A 400 1.66 23.02 13.28
CA VAL A 400 1.66 21.60 12.88
C VAL A 400 1.17 21.41 11.45
N SER A 401 0.02 22.00 11.09
CA SER A 401 -0.55 21.85 9.76
C SER A 401 0.34 22.47 8.67
N ASP A 402 0.89 23.66 8.94
CA ASP A 402 1.87 24.32 8.09
C ASP A 402 3.13 23.46 7.90
N PHE A 403 3.65 22.83 8.96
CA PHE A 403 4.81 21.94 8.87
C PHE A 403 4.52 20.69 8.03
N ILE A 404 3.35 20.06 8.20
CA ILE A 404 2.92 18.93 7.37
C ILE A 404 2.84 19.35 5.89
N GLU A 405 2.18 20.48 5.58
CA GLU A 405 1.88 20.87 4.19
C GLU A 405 3.04 21.54 3.46
N LYS A 406 3.86 22.34 4.15
CA LYS A 406 4.94 23.12 3.55
C LYS A 406 6.30 22.41 3.65
N THR A 407 6.50 21.57 4.66
CA THR A 407 7.77 20.87 4.87
C THR A 407 7.70 19.39 4.50
N ILE A 408 6.69 18.64 4.97
CA ILE A 408 6.66 17.18 4.77
C ILE A 408 6.07 16.79 3.41
N ARG A 409 4.90 17.34 3.06
CA ARG A 409 4.13 17.04 1.84
C ARG A 409 4.93 17.14 0.53
N PRO A 410 5.87 18.10 0.34
CA PRO A 410 6.70 18.15 -0.87
C PRO A 410 7.66 16.96 -1.03
N TYR A 411 8.16 16.40 0.08
CA TYR A 411 9.12 15.28 0.09
C TYR A 411 8.47 13.93 0.45
N CYS A 412 7.14 13.86 0.51
CA CYS A 412 6.41 12.61 0.77
C CYS A 412 6.73 11.56 -0.32
N PRO A 413 7.27 10.38 0.05
CA PRO A 413 7.53 9.29 -0.90
C PRO A 413 6.27 8.80 -1.61
N PHE A 414 6.42 8.15 -2.76
CA PHE A 414 5.31 7.70 -3.61
C PHE A 414 4.64 6.41 -3.11
N GLU A 415 5.31 5.70 -2.21
CA GLU A 415 4.85 4.51 -1.50
C GLU A 415 3.66 4.82 -0.58
N PHE A 416 3.52 6.07 -0.13
CA PHE A 416 2.33 6.54 0.57
C PHE A 416 1.19 6.83 -0.41
N GLN A 417 0.08 6.09 -0.29
CA GLN A 417 -1.11 6.21 -1.16
C GLN A 417 -1.67 7.64 -1.25
N ARG A 418 -1.45 8.47 -0.22
CA ARG A 418 -1.86 9.88 -0.16
C ARG A 418 -0.69 10.73 0.30
N LYS A 419 -0.51 11.90 -0.31
CA LYS A 419 0.33 12.96 0.25
C LYS A 419 -0.37 13.55 1.48
N PRO A 420 0.33 13.77 2.60
CA PRO A 420 -0.29 14.21 3.84
C PRO A 420 -0.92 15.60 3.69
N ARG A 421 -2.04 15.81 4.38
CA ARG A 421 -2.77 17.08 4.51
C ARG A 421 -2.55 17.64 5.92
N GLY A 422 -2.77 18.93 6.13
CA GLY A 422 -2.73 19.56 7.45
C GLY A 422 -3.79 18.96 8.39
N ILE A 423 -3.57 19.10 9.70
CA ILE A 423 -4.48 18.57 10.73
C ILE A 423 -5.86 19.21 10.65
N TRP A 424 -6.01 20.42 10.11
CA TRP A 424 -7.32 21.01 9.81
C TRP A 424 -8.30 20.06 9.10
N HIS A 425 -7.78 19.17 8.25
CA HIS A 425 -8.56 18.23 7.46
C HIS A 425 -8.76 16.86 8.13
N TYR A 426 -8.43 16.71 9.43
CA TYR A 426 -8.48 15.41 10.13
C TYR A 426 -9.85 14.73 10.07
N ARG A 427 -10.94 15.52 9.96
CA ARG A 427 -12.31 15.00 9.81
C ARG A 427 -12.51 14.25 8.49
N GLN A 428 -11.80 14.65 7.44
CA GLN A 428 -11.81 14.04 6.10
C GLN A 428 -10.62 13.10 5.85
N TRP A 429 -9.76 12.85 6.84
CA TRP A 429 -8.65 11.90 6.71
C TRP A 429 -9.12 10.46 6.66
N LYS A 430 -8.52 9.65 5.78
CA LYS A 430 -8.73 8.20 5.75
C LYS A 430 -7.73 7.49 6.67
N GLY A 431 -8.00 6.22 7.01
CA GLY A 431 -7.12 5.41 7.86
C GLY A 431 -5.64 5.42 7.45
N THR A 432 -5.34 5.50 6.14
CA THR A 432 -3.96 5.61 5.63
C THR A 432 -3.23 6.87 6.09
N GLU A 433 -3.93 7.99 6.26
CA GLU A 433 -3.34 9.26 6.72
C GLU A 433 -3.10 9.22 8.23
N PHE A 434 -4.05 8.67 9.01
CA PHE A 434 -3.82 8.37 10.43
C PHE A 434 -2.66 7.38 10.63
N ARG A 435 -2.49 6.38 9.77
CA ARG A 435 -1.34 5.46 9.80
C ARG A 435 -0.03 6.16 9.47
N GLN A 436 -0.01 7.04 8.46
CA GLN A 436 1.17 7.83 8.13
C GLN A 436 1.58 8.74 9.31
N LEU A 437 0.60 9.38 9.96
CA LEU A 437 0.81 10.18 11.15
C LEU A 437 1.37 9.33 12.31
N LEU A 438 0.69 8.23 12.66
CA LEU A 438 1.06 7.39 13.80
C LEU A 438 2.45 6.76 13.63
N LEU A 439 2.76 6.19 12.46
CA LEU A 439 3.96 5.38 12.27
C LEU A 439 5.19 6.14 11.78
N TYR A 440 5.05 7.33 11.20
CA TYR A 440 6.16 8.00 10.53
C TYR A 440 6.31 9.48 10.92
N ILE A 441 5.30 10.31 10.60
CA ILE A 441 5.49 11.77 10.67
C ILE A 441 5.16 12.36 12.04
N GLY A 442 4.28 11.72 12.82
CA GLY A 442 3.81 12.20 14.13
C GLY A 442 4.92 12.53 15.13
N PRO A 443 5.94 11.65 15.35
CA PRO A 443 7.05 11.96 16.24
C PRO A 443 7.76 13.28 15.86
N ALA A 444 8.03 13.51 14.57
CA ALA A 444 8.66 14.75 14.12
C ALA A 444 7.70 15.96 14.19
N VAL A 445 6.43 15.76 13.86
CA VAL A 445 5.40 16.81 13.77
C VAL A 445 4.97 17.35 15.14
N PHE A 446 4.89 16.48 16.15
CA PHE A 446 4.39 16.84 17.48
C PHE A 446 5.48 17.20 18.49
N LYS A 447 6.75 16.91 18.19
CA LYS A 447 7.89 17.29 19.02
C LYS A 447 7.90 18.80 19.26
N ASN A 448 8.06 19.20 20.51
CA ASN A 448 8.03 20.59 20.98
C ASN A 448 6.67 21.33 20.76
N ILE A 449 5.61 20.61 20.36
CA ILE A 449 4.25 21.16 20.23
C ILE A 449 3.35 20.66 21.38
N LEU A 450 3.26 19.34 21.55
CA LEU A 450 2.58 18.70 22.69
C LEU A 450 3.40 18.91 23.98
N SER A 451 2.77 18.82 25.15
CA SER A 451 3.50 18.78 26.43
C SER A 451 4.31 17.47 26.53
N PRO A 452 5.37 17.40 27.36
CA PRO A 452 6.18 16.18 27.49
C PRO A 452 5.37 14.93 27.82
N GLU A 453 4.40 15.02 28.74
CA GLU A 453 3.51 13.91 29.13
C GLU A 453 2.66 13.41 27.95
N VAL A 454 1.99 14.32 27.26
CA VAL A 454 1.11 14.03 26.11
C VAL A 454 1.91 13.49 24.93
N TYR A 455 3.10 14.04 24.69
CA TYR A 455 4.02 13.59 23.65
C TYR A 455 4.58 12.19 23.96
N ASN A 456 4.98 11.93 25.20
CA ASN A 456 5.49 10.62 25.62
C ASN A 456 4.40 9.55 25.54
N ASN A 457 3.17 9.85 25.98
CA ASN A 457 2.01 8.97 25.80
C ASN A 457 1.76 8.65 24.31
N PHE A 458 1.79 9.66 23.43
CA PHE A 458 1.74 9.42 21.98
C PHE A 458 2.90 8.54 21.47
N LEU A 459 4.13 8.78 21.94
CA LEU A 459 5.30 7.96 21.57
C LEU A 459 5.15 6.50 22.02
N THR A 460 4.59 6.23 23.20
CA THR A 460 4.30 4.87 23.67
C THR A 460 3.40 4.13 22.68
N LEU A 461 2.32 4.78 22.19
CA LEU A 461 1.45 4.20 21.17
C LEU A 461 2.18 4.03 19.82
N HIS A 462 2.97 5.03 19.40
CA HIS A 462 3.78 4.95 18.18
C HIS A 462 4.72 3.73 18.20
N PHE A 463 5.49 3.53 19.28
CA PHE A 463 6.44 2.42 19.38
C PHE A 463 5.73 1.06 19.45
N ALA A 464 4.68 0.92 20.26
CA ALA A 464 3.91 -0.31 20.35
C ALA A 464 3.34 -0.73 18.98
N ILE A 465 2.62 0.17 18.32
CA ILE A 465 2.00 -0.14 17.03
C ILE A 465 3.06 -0.35 15.93
N SER A 466 4.22 0.32 15.99
CA SER A 466 5.34 0.08 15.06
C SER A 466 5.92 -1.33 15.18
N ILE A 467 5.99 -1.89 16.40
CA ILE A 467 6.37 -3.29 16.63
C ILE A 467 5.32 -4.22 16.01
N LEU A 468 4.04 -4.02 16.33
CA LEU A 468 2.94 -4.91 15.93
C LEU A 468 2.62 -4.87 14.43
N VAL A 469 2.90 -3.77 13.72
CA VAL A 469 2.80 -3.68 12.26
C VAL A 469 3.98 -4.36 11.55
N SER A 470 5.17 -4.33 12.15
CA SER A 470 6.38 -4.84 11.52
C SER A 470 6.44 -6.37 11.56
N LYS A 471 6.27 -7.02 10.40
CA LYS A 471 6.41 -8.48 10.21
C LYS A 471 7.68 -9.08 10.83
N LYS A 472 8.78 -8.32 10.86
CA LYS A 472 10.06 -8.74 11.46
C LYS A 472 10.09 -8.53 12.97
N LEU A 473 9.45 -7.50 13.52
CA LEU A 473 9.50 -7.27 14.97
C LEU A 473 8.47 -8.12 15.70
N CYS A 474 7.25 -8.22 15.19
CA CYS A 474 6.16 -8.99 15.80
C CYS A 474 6.37 -10.51 15.78
N SER A 475 7.35 -11.04 15.00
CA SER A 475 7.68 -12.47 14.99
C SER A 475 8.49 -12.94 16.21
N TYR A 476 8.94 -12.01 17.06
CA TYR A 476 9.67 -12.33 18.28
C TYR A 476 8.77 -12.10 19.51
N GLU A 477 8.52 -13.14 20.31
CA GLU A 477 7.64 -13.07 21.48
C GLU A 477 8.12 -12.00 22.50
N CYS A 478 9.42 -11.80 22.67
CA CYS A 478 9.95 -10.76 23.55
C CYS A 478 9.52 -9.33 23.12
N HIS A 479 9.39 -9.07 21.82
CA HIS A 479 8.85 -7.80 21.32
C HIS A 479 7.34 -7.70 21.49
N LEU A 480 6.60 -8.81 21.38
CA LEU A 480 5.16 -8.84 21.68
C LEU A 480 4.90 -8.54 23.16
N VAL A 481 5.63 -9.19 24.08
CA VAL A 481 5.58 -8.91 25.53
C VAL A 481 5.94 -7.45 25.83
N TYR A 482 6.97 -6.90 25.16
CA TYR A 482 7.33 -5.50 25.33
C TYR A 482 6.23 -4.56 24.81
N SER A 483 5.65 -4.84 23.63
CA SER A 483 4.54 -4.07 23.08
C SER A 483 3.28 -4.16 23.95
N GLN A 484 2.99 -5.29 24.59
CA GLN A 484 1.89 -5.43 25.54
C GLN A 484 2.08 -4.50 26.73
N LYS A 485 3.29 -4.46 27.31
CA LYS A 485 3.65 -3.54 28.40
C LYS A 485 3.54 -2.07 27.98
N LEU A 486 3.94 -1.74 26.74
CA LEU A 486 3.76 -0.40 26.19
C LEU A 486 2.27 -0.03 26.06
N LEU A 487 1.41 -0.93 25.56
CA LEU A 487 -0.02 -0.63 25.43
C LEU A 487 -0.72 -0.53 26.78
N GLN A 488 -0.36 -1.36 27.76
CA GLN A 488 -0.82 -1.21 29.15
C GLN A 488 -0.42 0.16 29.73
N HIS A 489 0.86 0.53 29.60
CA HIS A 489 1.36 1.84 30.04
C HIS A 489 0.66 3.00 29.31
N PHE A 490 0.41 2.87 28.00
CA PHE A 490 -0.33 3.85 27.21
C PHE A 490 -1.74 4.05 27.76
N VAL A 491 -2.48 2.97 28.04
CA VAL A 491 -3.88 3.07 28.49
C VAL A 491 -3.97 3.64 29.92
N SER A 492 -3.14 3.20 30.86
CA SER A 492 -3.12 3.78 32.22
C SER A 492 -2.67 5.24 32.24
N THR A 493 -1.63 5.62 31.47
CA THR A 493 -1.24 7.04 31.37
C THR A 493 -2.26 7.88 30.60
N PHE A 494 -2.96 7.31 29.61
CA PHE A 494 -4.07 7.96 28.91
C PHE A 494 -5.21 8.27 29.90
N LYS A 495 -5.57 7.34 30.79
CA LYS A 495 -6.58 7.56 31.84
C LYS A 495 -6.21 8.75 32.75
N VAL A 496 -4.94 8.91 33.11
CA VAL A 496 -4.46 10.04 33.93
C VAL A 496 -4.49 11.36 33.14
N ILE A 497 -3.97 11.37 31.91
CA ILE A 497 -3.79 12.58 31.08
C ILE A 497 -5.12 13.14 30.55
N TYR A 498 -6.02 12.27 30.09
CA TYR A 498 -7.28 12.66 29.44
C TYR A 498 -8.51 12.42 30.33
N GLY A 499 -8.35 11.69 31.44
CA GLY A 499 -9.41 11.34 32.38
C GLY A 499 -10.13 10.04 32.03
N GLU A 500 -10.61 9.34 33.07
CA GLU A 500 -11.25 8.02 32.96
C GLU A 500 -12.46 7.99 32.00
N HIS A 501 -13.25 9.07 31.97
CA HIS A 501 -14.35 9.26 31.00
C HIS A 501 -13.95 9.24 29.50
N HIS A 502 -12.66 9.20 29.18
CA HIS A 502 -12.18 8.99 27.82
C HIS A 502 -11.68 7.56 27.55
N VAL A 503 -11.65 6.65 28.54
CA VAL A 503 -11.25 5.23 28.37
C VAL A 503 -12.41 4.44 27.74
N SER A 504 -12.73 4.77 26.48
CA SER A 504 -13.78 4.12 25.69
C SER A 504 -13.41 2.70 25.28
N HIS A 505 -14.38 1.91 24.81
CA HIS A 505 -14.20 0.57 24.23
C HIS A 505 -12.93 0.43 23.35
N ASN A 506 -12.68 1.37 22.42
CA ASN A 506 -11.49 1.33 21.56
C ASN A 506 -10.14 1.54 22.29
N ILE A 507 -10.12 2.30 23.39
CA ILE A 507 -8.90 2.50 24.21
C ILE A 507 -8.60 1.19 24.95
N HIS A 508 -9.62 0.63 25.62
CA HIS A 508 -9.51 -0.65 26.31
C HIS A 508 -9.17 -1.81 25.36
N GLY A 509 -9.69 -1.81 24.13
CA GLY A 509 -9.36 -2.81 23.10
C GLY A 509 -7.87 -2.92 22.76
N LEU A 510 -7.07 -1.88 22.99
CA LEU A 510 -5.61 -1.95 22.83
C LEU A 510 -4.95 -2.95 23.79
N LEU A 511 -5.57 -3.25 24.94
CA LEU A 511 -5.05 -4.18 25.94
C LEU A 511 -5.06 -5.65 25.45
N HIS A 512 -5.80 -5.95 24.38
CA HIS A 512 -6.01 -7.31 23.87
C HIS A 512 -5.40 -7.55 22.46
N ILE A 513 -5.04 -6.48 21.74
CA ILE A 513 -4.64 -6.57 20.33
C ILE A 513 -3.34 -7.38 20.09
N VAL A 514 -2.46 -7.49 21.10
CA VAL A 514 -1.21 -8.26 20.99
C VAL A 514 -1.46 -9.76 20.90
N ASP A 515 -2.53 -10.27 21.54
CA ASP A 515 -2.90 -11.68 21.44
C ASP A 515 -3.40 -12.02 20.04
N ASP A 516 -4.18 -11.13 19.42
CA ASP A 516 -4.58 -11.26 18.02
C ASP A 516 -3.34 -11.24 17.08
N VAL A 517 -2.33 -10.39 17.36
CA VAL A 517 -1.05 -10.38 16.63
C VAL A 517 -0.27 -11.69 16.78
N ARG A 518 -0.26 -12.28 17.99
CA ARG A 518 0.39 -13.58 18.23
C ARG A 518 -0.28 -14.70 17.44
N ASN A 519 -1.60 -14.64 17.27
CA ASN A 519 -2.38 -15.66 16.57
C ASN A 519 -2.39 -15.51 15.04
N PHE A 520 -2.36 -14.27 14.52
CA PHE A 520 -2.61 -13.96 13.10
C PHE A 520 -1.44 -13.26 12.38
N GLY A 521 -0.35 -12.96 13.07
CA GLY A 521 0.79 -12.21 12.53
C GLY A 521 0.61 -10.70 12.65
N CYS A 522 1.39 -9.91 11.90
CA CYS A 522 1.37 -8.45 12.06
C CYS A 522 0.00 -7.82 11.74
N LEU A 523 -0.28 -6.63 12.30
CA LEU A 523 -1.57 -5.93 12.19
C LEU A 523 -2.11 -5.74 10.76
N ASP A 524 -1.27 -5.82 9.73
CA ASP A 524 -1.69 -5.74 8.33
C ASP A 524 -2.35 -7.03 7.81
N THR A 525 -2.06 -8.21 8.39
CA THR A 525 -2.58 -9.50 7.92
C THR A 525 -4.09 -9.63 8.17
N PHE A 526 -4.54 -9.19 9.35
CA PHE A 526 -5.92 -9.28 9.83
C PHE A 526 -6.67 -7.94 9.82
N SER A 527 -6.41 -7.08 8.84
CA SER A 527 -7.05 -5.76 8.71
C SER A 527 -8.16 -5.67 7.64
N THR A 528 -9.22 -4.91 7.93
CA THR A 528 -10.35 -4.65 7.02
C THR A 528 -10.00 -3.81 5.78
N PHE A 529 -8.79 -3.24 5.69
CA PHE A 529 -8.34 -2.41 4.54
C PHE A 529 -8.60 -3.05 3.17
N ALA A 530 -8.44 -4.37 3.05
CA ALA A 530 -8.68 -5.08 1.80
C ALA A 530 -10.18 -5.08 1.41
N PHE A 531 -11.06 -5.26 2.40
CA PHE A 531 -12.51 -5.26 2.25
C PHE A 531 -13.05 -3.85 1.97
N GLU A 532 -12.58 -2.84 2.68
CA GLU A 532 -12.87 -1.42 2.44
C GLU A 532 -12.61 -0.99 0.98
N ASN A 533 -11.42 -1.33 0.47
CA ASN A 533 -11.06 -1.06 -0.92
C ASN A 533 -11.93 -1.85 -1.91
N TYR A 534 -12.42 -3.03 -1.54
CA TYR A 534 -13.32 -3.83 -2.37
C TYR A 534 -14.76 -3.28 -2.36
N MET A 535 -15.26 -2.82 -1.22
CA MET A 535 -16.57 -2.18 -1.09
C MET A 535 -16.66 -0.89 -1.93
N GLN A 536 -15.58 -0.13 -2.03
CA GLN A 536 -15.49 1.01 -2.97
C GLN A 536 -15.61 0.55 -4.44
N LYS A 537 -15.07 -0.62 -4.81
CA LYS A 537 -15.29 -1.22 -6.14
C LYS A 537 -16.75 -1.63 -6.34
N LEU A 538 -17.39 -2.29 -5.37
CA LEU A 538 -18.82 -2.65 -5.43
C LEU A 538 -19.71 -1.44 -5.72
N LYS A 539 -19.51 -0.34 -4.97
CA LYS A 539 -20.20 0.94 -5.21
C LYS A 539 -20.10 1.41 -6.65
N SER A 540 -18.91 1.29 -7.25
CA SER A 540 -18.64 1.73 -8.62
C SER A 540 -19.25 0.84 -9.72
N LEU A 541 -19.86 -0.30 -9.37
CA LEU A 541 -20.64 -1.14 -10.29
C LEU A 541 -22.09 -0.65 -10.43
N LEU A 542 -22.61 0.09 -9.45
CA LEU A 542 -23.94 0.68 -9.46
C LEU A 542 -23.96 1.93 -10.35
N LYS A 543 -24.93 2.00 -11.26
CA LYS A 543 -25.18 3.19 -12.11
C LYS A 543 -26.51 3.88 -11.77
N LYS A 544 -27.41 3.21 -11.05
CA LYS A 544 -28.70 3.72 -10.57
C LYS A 544 -29.01 3.16 -9.17
N TYR A 545 -29.99 3.73 -8.48
CA TYR A 545 -30.45 3.25 -7.17
C TYR A 545 -31.43 2.05 -7.24
N ASP A 546 -32.08 1.83 -8.38
CA ASP A 546 -33.00 0.70 -8.58
C ASP A 546 -32.25 -0.63 -8.71
N LYS A 547 -32.78 -1.70 -8.11
CA LYS A 547 -32.27 -3.09 -8.19
C LYS A 547 -30.74 -3.24 -8.05
N PRO A 548 -30.14 -2.80 -6.91
CA PRO A 548 -28.68 -2.81 -6.73
C PRO A 548 -28.04 -4.20 -6.84
N LEU A 549 -28.69 -5.24 -6.27
CA LEU A 549 -28.18 -6.62 -6.34
C LEU A 549 -28.11 -7.10 -7.78
N GLN A 550 -29.19 -6.93 -8.55
CA GLN A 550 -29.27 -7.32 -9.95
C GLN A 550 -28.24 -6.56 -10.81
N GLN A 551 -27.99 -5.27 -10.52
CA GLN A 551 -26.94 -4.50 -11.20
C GLN A 551 -25.55 -5.08 -10.92
N ILE A 552 -25.23 -5.36 -9.65
CA ILE A 552 -23.93 -5.87 -9.22
C ILE A 552 -23.69 -7.28 -9.78
N GLY A 553 -24.60 -8.22 -9.55
CA GLY A 553 -24.42 -9.61 -10.00
C GLY A 553 -24.35 -9.77 -11.51
N ARG A 554 -25.19 -9.04 -12.27
CA ARG A 554 -25.07 -8.96 -13.74
C ARG A 554 -23.70 -8.46 -14.17
N ARG A 555 -23.23 -7.36 -13.59
CA ARG A 555 -21.94 -6.76 -13.96
C ARG A 555 -20.77 -7.66 -13.60
N LEU A 556 -20.83 -8.39 -12.49
CA LEU A 556 -19.80 -9.36 -12.10
C LEU A 556 -19.76 -10.54 -13.06
N GLN A 557 -20.91 -11.10 -13.44
CA GLN A 557 -20.96 -12.17 -14.43
C GLN A 557 -20.49 -11.70 -15.82
N GLU A 558 -20.84 -10.50 -16.25
CA GLU A 558 -20.26 -9.89 -17.48
C GLU A 558 -18.73 -9.81 -17.40
N ILE A 559 -18.14 -9.50 -16.24
CA ILE A 559 -16.68 -9.47 -16.09
C ILE A 559 -16.10 -10.89 -16.09
N GLU A 560 -16.66 -11.83 -15.31
CA GLU A 560 -16.26 -13.24 -15.28
C GLU A 560 -16.25 -13.88 -16.67
N THR A 561 -17.26 -13.59 -17.49
CA THR A 561 -17.39 -14.13 -18.85
C THR A 561 -16.44 -13.46 -19.84
N ASN A 562 -16.37 -12.13 -19.88
CA ASN A 562 -15.72 -11.41 -20.99
C ASN A 562 -14.28 -10.95 -20.70
N CYS A 563 -13.88 -10.82 -19.43
CA CYS A 563 -12.51 -10.45 -19.05
C CYS A 563 -11.76 -11.63 -18.42
N GLY A 564 -12.41 -12.79 -18.34
CA GLY A 564 -12.16 -13.75 -17.30
C GLY A 564 -12.43 -13.17 -15.89
N THR A 565 -12.24 -14.04 -14.93
CA THR A 565 -12.10 -13.83 -13.49
C THR A 565 -11.07 -12.77 -13.03
N ASP A 566 -10.40 -12.08 -13.95
CA ASP A 566 -9.28 -11.16 -13.67
C ASP A 566 -9.72 -9.77 -13.10
N LEU A 567 -10.88 -9.79 -12.43
CA LEU A 567 -11.49 -8.77 -11.57
C LEU A 567 -10.52 -8.10 -10.58
N HIS A 568 -9.42 -8.78 -10.23
CA HIS A 568 -8.52 -8.37 -9.16
C HIS A 568 -7.27 -7.65 -9.65
N ASN A 569 -6.80 -7.92 -10.87
CA ASN A 569 -5.56 -7.32 -11.41
C ASN A 569 -5.85 -6.02 -12.20
N ASN A 570 -6.79 -6.05 -13.15
CA ASN A 570 -6.84 -5.05 -14.23
C ASN A 570 -7.43 -3.65 -13.91
N LEU A 571 -7.78 -3.36 -12.65
CA LEU A 571 -8.30 -2.03 -12.25
C LEU A 571 -7.34 -1.21 -11.37
N ASN A 572 -6.19 -1.78 -10.97
CA ASN A 572 -5.12 -1.05 -10.27
C ASN A 572 -3.73 -1.27 -10.88
N GLU A 573 -3.58 -2.20 -11.84
CA GLU A 573 -2.34 -2.41 -12.57
C GLU A 573 -2.12 -1.35 -13.67
N LYS A 574 -2.01 -0.09 -13.26
CA LYS A 574 -1.42 0.94 -14.13
C LYS A 574 0.04 0.63 -14.45
N GLN A 575 0.75 -0.07 -13.55
CA GLN A 575 2.19 -0.33 -13.61
C GLN A 575 2.57 -1.32 -14.72
N LYS A 576 2.65 -0.81 -15.95
CA LYS A 576 2.96 -1.54 -17.18
C LYS A 576 4.44 -1.93 -17.29
N TYR A 577 5.33 -1.19 -16.63
CA TYR A 577 6.79 -1.33 -16.74
C TYR A 577 7.45 -1.53 -15.37
N VAL A 578 8.48 -2.38 -15.31
CA VAL A 578 9.18 -2.75 -14.07
C VAL A 578 10.69 -2.70 -14.28
N VAL A 579 11.40 -2.04 -13.37
CA VAL A 579 12.86 -1.99 -13.30
C VAL A 579 13.32 -3.13 -12.40
N VAL A 580 14.08 -4.04 -12.98
CA VAL A 580 14.52 -5.31 -12.40
C VAL A 580 16.03 -5.44 -12.52
N GLU A 581 16.65 -6.15 -11.59
CA GLU A 581 18.07 -6.46 -11.60
C GLU A 581 18.25 -7.95 -11.86
N PHE A 582 19.05 -8.27 -12.87
CA PHE A 582 19.55 -9.61 -13.17
C PHE A 582 21.00 -9.73 -12.68
N LYS A 583 21.63 -10.87 -12.90
CA LYS A 583 23.04 -11.08 -12.50
C LYS A 583 24.03 -10.19 -13.26
N ASP A 584 23.63 -9.72 -14.43
CA ASP A 584 24.39 -8.95 -15.41
C ASP A 584 23.98 -7.47 -15.47
N GLY A 585 23.03 -7.02 -14.65
CA GLY A 585 22.74 -5.60 -14.44
C GLY A 585 21.26 -5.26 -14.27
N VAL A 586 20.98 -3.95 -14.16
CA VAL A 586 19.62 -3.41 -14.01
C VAL A 586 19.01 -3.09 -15.37
N GLN A 587 17.81 -3.60 -15.62
CA GLN A 587 17.10 -3.46 -16.89
C GLN A 587 15.61 -3.14 -16.68
N LEU A 588 14.97 -2.60 -17.72
CA LEU A 588 13.53 -2.34 -17.73
C LEU A 588 12.82 -3.42 -18.54
N VAL A 589 11.84 -4.09 -17.95
CA VAL A 589 10.97 -5.06 -18.62
C VAL A 589 9.51 -4.64 -18.50
N PRO A 590 8.64 -4.98 -19.47
CA PRO A 590 7.20 -4.85 -19.26
C PRO A 590 6.74 -5.90 -18.25
N LYS A 591 5.73 -5.56 -17.46
CA LYS A 591 5.33 -6.38 -16.30
C LYS A 591 4.91 -7.81 -16.68
N ASN A 592 4.32 -7.98 -17.86
CA ASN A 592 3.87 -9.28 -18.37
C ASN A 592 5.01 -10.25 -18.73
N TRP A 593 6.28 -9.83 -18.71
CA TRP A 593 7.41 -10.76 -18.83
C TRP A 593 7.80 -11.41 -17.48
N ILE A 594 7.37 -10.84 -16.35
CA ILE A 594 7.70 -11.33 -15.02
C ILE A 594 6.69 -12.40 -14.59
N LEU A 595 7.17 -13.57 -14.17
CA LEU A 595 6.32 -14.65 -13.66
C LEU A 595 5.62 -14.23 -12.35
N PHE A 596 4.47 -14.84 -12.05
CA PHE A 596 3.68 -14.53 -10.85
C PHE A 596 4.49 -14.59 -9.53
N SER A 597 5.47 -15.48 -9.45
CA SER A 597 6.41 -15.63 -8.33
C SER A 597 7.33 -14.41 -8.11
N LYS A 598 7.46 -13.51 -9.08
CA LYS A 598 8.42 -12.39 -9.14
C LYS A 598 9.90 -12.79 -9.04
N SER A 599 10.21 -14.07 -9.20
CA SER A 599 11.58 -14.61 -9.15
C SER A 599 12.24 -14.77 -10.51
N LEU A 600 11.46 -14.75 -11.60
CA LEU A 600 11.89 -15.00 -12.97
C LEU A 600 11.26 -13.98 -13.93
N SER A 601 11.98 -13.61 -14.99
CA SER A 601 11.46 -12.86 -16.15
C SER A 601 11.81 -13.58 -17.44
N TYR A 602 10.88 -13.62 -18.39
CA TYR A 602 11.15 -14.01 -19.78
C TYR A 602 11.94 -12.93 -20.52
N PHE A 603 12.81 -13.34 -21.44
CA PHE A 603 13.60 -12.47 -22.31
C PHE A 603 13.64 -12.97 -23.76
N PRO A 604 13.56 -12.08 -24.76
CA PRO A 604 13.63 -12.49 -26.16
C PRO A 604 14.98 -13.09 -26.51
N ASN A 605 14.96 -14.32 -27.02
CA ASN A 605 16.15 -15.05 -27.48
C ASN A 605 16.64 -14.50 -28.82
N CYS A 606 17.45 -13.44 -28.80
CA CYS A 606 18.09 -12.90 -30.00
C CYS A 606 19.49 -12.36 -29.71
N THR A 607 20.46 -12.81 -30.50
CA THR A 607 21.80 -12.19 -30.64
C THR A 607 21.77 -10.88 -31.44
N GLU A 608 20.61 -10.47 -31.98
CA GLU A 608 20.45 -9.39 -32.97
C GLU A 608 19.38 -8.33 -32.61
N ILE A 609 18.81 -8.33 -31.40
CA ILE A 609 17.90 -7.24 -30.99
C ILE A 609 18.71 -6.00 -30.61
N ASN A 610 18.65 -4.97 -31.45
CA ASN A 610 19.17 -3.65 -31.10
C ASN A 610 18.31 -2.94 -30.04
N SER A 611 18.92 -1.97 -29.33
CA SER A 611 18.29 -1.24 -28.22
C SER A 611 16.97 -0.55 -28.58
N LYS A 612 16.81 -0.02 -29.81
CA LYS A 612 15.57 0.64 -30.25
C LYS A 612 14.42 -0.37 -30.43
N THR A 613 14.72 -1.54 -30.98
CA THR A 613 13.76 -2.64 -31.11
C THR A 613 13.34 -3.16 -29.73
N TYR A 614 14.29 -3.34 -28.80
CA TYR A 614 14.02 -3.74 -27.42
C TYR A 614 13.11 -2.74 -26.69
N ASP A 615 13.42 -1.45 -26.77
CA ASP A 615 12.61 -0.38 -26.18
C ASP A 615 11.18 -0.33 -26.76
N LYS A 616 11.03 -0.57 -28.07
CA LYS A 616 9.72 -0.68 -28.72
C LYS A 616 8.94 -1.91 -28.23
N MET A 617 9.61 -3.04 -27.99
CA MET A 617 8.98 -4.25 -27.43
C MET A 617 8.52 -4.04 -25.98
N ILE A 618 9.32 -3.35 -25.15
CA ILE A 618 8.92 -2.98 -23.79
C ILE A 618 7.72 -2.04 -23.83
N PHE A 619 7.81 -0.92 -24.58
CA PHE A 619 6.77 0.11 -24.68
C PHE A 619 5.40 -0.47 -25.10
N ASN A 620 5.42 -1.32 -26.13
CA ASN A 620 4.22 -2.04 -26.59
C ASN A 620 3.79 -3.18 -25.64
N SER A 621 4.67 -3.61 -24.72
CA SER A 621 4.44 -4.71 -23.78
C SER A 621 4.09 -6.02 -24.48
N VAL A 622 4.85 -6.33 -25.53
CA VAL A 622 4.71 -7.53 -26.36
C VAL A 622 4.66 -8.78 -25.47
N PRO A 623 3.70 -9.72 -25.64
CA PRO A 623 3.69 -10.97 -24.87
C PRO A 623 4.99 -11.77 -25.06
N TYR A 624 5.46 -12.46 -24.01
CA TYR A 624 6.57 -13.40 -24.14
C TYR A 624 6.14 -14.59 -25.01
N LYS A 625 7.10 -15.22 -25.69
CA LYS A 625 6.87 -16.41 -26.52
C LYS A 625 7.42 -17.65 -25.82
N SER A 626 6.89 -18.83 -26.12
CA SER A 626 7.31 -20.11 -25.53
C SER A 626 8.79 -20.46 -25.80
N ASN A 627 9.40 -19.87 -26.83
CA ASN A 627 10.80 -20.05 -27.17
C ASN A 627 11.74 -18.99 -26.55
N TRP A 628 11.30 -18.22 -25.56
CA TRP A 628 12.09 -17.23 -24.82
C TRP A 628 12.70 -17.83 -23.56
N SER A 629 13.97 -17.51 -23.28
CA SER A 629 14.65 -17.96 -22.06
C SER A 629 14.15 -17.18 -20.83
N THR A 630 14.21 -17.81 -19.66
CA THR A 630 13.90 -17.17 -18.38
C THR A 630 15.16 -16.85 -17.58
N PHE A 631 15.17 -15.69 -16.93
CA PHE A 631 16.30 -15.18 -16.16
C PHE A 631 15.88 -14.85 -14.73
N LYS A 632 16.74 -15.18 -13.75
CA LYS A 632 16.46 -14.98 -12.32
C LYS A 632 16.57 -13.51 -11.94
N ILE A 633 15.48 -12.96 -11.44
CA ILE A 633 15.44 -11.61 -10.85
C ILE A 633 16.15 -11.66 -9.50
N VAL A 634 17.15 -10.78 -9.33
CA VAL A 634 17.90 -10.56 -8.10
C VAL A 634 17.16 -9.58 -7.20
N LYS A 635 16.70 -8.46 -7.78
CA LYS A 635 16.05 -7.34 -7.07
C LYS A 635 15.01 -6.69 -8.00
N ILE A 636 13.93 -6.15 -7.44
CA ILE A 636 13.01 -5.28 -8.18
C ILE A 636 13.14 -3.88 -7.59
N TRP A 637 13.65 -2.96 -8.40
CA TRP A 637 13.99 -1.60 -7.95
C TRP A 637 12.78 -0.67 -7.95
N ALA A 638 11.97 -0.71 -9.01
CA ALA A 638 10.81 0.16 -9.13
C ALA A 638 9.82 -0.35 -10.18
N SER A 639 8.61 0.20 -10.18
CA SER A 639 7.62 0.01 -11.25
C SER A 639 7.00 1.35 -11.68
N SER A 640 6.45 1.40 -12.89
CA SER A 640 5.91 2.63 -13.50
C SER A 640 4.76 2.31 -14.45
N ASP A 641 3.83 3.24 -14.56
CA ASP A 641 2.71 3.22 -15.49
C ASP A 641 3.03 3.89 -16.83
N ASP A 642 3.80 4.98 -16.78
CA ASP A 642 4.40 5.64 -17.95
C ASP A 642 5.82 5.10 -18.24
N PHE A 643 6.15 4.97 -19.53
CA PHE A 643 7.44 4.47 -20.04
C PHE A 643 8.57 5.49 -19.86
N ILE A 644 8.30 6.78 -20.01
CA ILE A 644 9.32 7.82 -19.86
C ILE A 644 9.79 7.88 -18.40
N ARG A 645 8.84 7.87 -17.46
CA ARG A 645 9.09 7.68 -16.02
C ARG A 645 9.74 6.34 -15.71
N ALA A 646 9.41 5.27 -16.43
CA ALA A 646 10.07 3.97 -16.26
C ALA A 646 11.56 4.05 -16.64
N LYS A 647 11.90 4.73 -17.74
CA LYS A 647 13.28 5.00 -18.17
C LYS A 647 14.04 5.92 -17.21
N GLN A 648 13.37 6.92 -16.63
CA GLN A 648 13.96 7.74 -15.55
C GLN A 648 14.29 6.91 -14.30
N LYS A 649 13.37 5.99 -13.91
CA LYS A 649 13.59 5.07 -12.80
C LYS A 649 14.68 4.03 -13.09
N LEU A 650 14.75 3.52 -14.33
CA LEU A 650 15.85 2.65 -14.78
C LEU A 650 17.19 3.35 -14.60
N LYS A 651 17.31 4.59 -15.09
CA LYS A 651 18.54 5.37 -14.95
C LYS A 651 18.93 5.58 -13.47
N LEU A 652 17.97 5.92 -12.61
CA LEU A 652 18.22 6.06 -11.18
C LEU A 652 18.67 4.72 -10.54
N ALA A 653 18.08 3.60 -10.95
CA ALA A 653 18.41 2.29 -10.42
C ALA A 653 19.77 1.77 -10.90
N ILE A 654 20.19 2.10 -12.14
CA ILE A 654 21.55 1.89 -12.63
C ILE A 654 22.53 2.75 -11.81
N GLU A 655 22.27 4.06 -11.68
CA GLU A 655 23.10 4.97 -10.87
C GLU A 655 23.21 4.50 -9.39
N LEU A 656 22.16 3.85 -8.85
CA LEU A 656 22.20 3.30 -7.48
C LEU A 656 22.92 1.95 -7.40
N SER A 657 22.68 1.01 -8.32
CA SER A 657 23.36 -0.29 -8.38
C SER A 657 24.87 -0.12 -8.57
N GLU A 658 25.30 0.83 -9.41
CA GLU A 658 26.71 1.21 -9.58
C GLU A 658 27.35 1.80 -8.30
N THR A 659 26.54 2.32 -7.36
CA THR A 659 27.00 2.88 -6.07
C THR A 659 26.81 1.96 -4.87
N GLU A 660 26.14 0.80 -5.03
CA GLU A 660 25.98 -0.17 -3.95
C GLU A 660 27.28 -0.94 -3.65
N ASP A 661 28.31 -0.79 -4.50
CA ASP A 661 29.67 -1.27 -4.22
C ASP A 661 30.66 -0.10 -3.93
N ILE A 662 31.36 -0.22 -2.79
CA ILE A 662 32.46 0.63 -2.31
C ILE A 662 32.11 2.04 -1.77
N ASN A 663 32.07 2.11 -0.43
CA ASN A 663 32.23 3.31 0.39
C ASN A 663 33.17 4.39 -0.22
N SER A 664 32.63 5.54 -0.63
CA SER A 664 33.45 6.76 -0.69
C SER A 664 32.68 8.08 -0.49
N GLU A 665 33.33 8.95 0.28
CA GLU A 665 33.01 10.35 0.57
C GLU A 665 33.02 11.28 -0.68
N TYR A 666 33.26 10.73 -1.86
CA TYR A 666 33.43 11.46 -3.12
C TYR A 666 32.11 12.05 -3.64
N ASP A 667 30.99 11.34 -3.44
CA ASP A 667 29.68 11.77 -3.90
C ASP A 667 29.12 12.98 -3.17
N GLU A 668 29.53 13.25 -1.93
CA GLU A 668 29.08 14.46 -1.26
C GLU A 668 29.65 15.72 -1.93
N LYS A 669 30.89 15.65 -2.45
CA LYS A 669 31.50 16.72 -3.26
C LYS A 669 30.84 16.86 -4.63
N LEU A 670 30.55 15.75 -5.31
CA LEU A 670 29.86 15.76 -6.60
C LEU A 670 28.42 16.29 -6.46
N SER A 671 27.71 15.89 -5.39
CA SER A 671 26.37 16.37 -5.05
C SER A 671 26.37 17.86 -4.68
N LYS A 672 27.34 18.34 -3.87
CA LYS A 672 27.50 19.76 -3.55
C LYS A 672 27.77 20.61 -4.80
N ASN A 673 28.59 20.14 -5.75
CA ASN A 673 28.80 20.84 -7.03
C ASN A 673 27.55 20.84 -7.93
N LYS A 674 26.86 19.69 -8.10
CA LYS A 674 25.59 19.61 -8.86
C LYS A 674 24.51 20.53 -8.25
N ARG A 675 24.39 20.62 -6.92
CA ARG A 675 23.49 21.56 -6.21
C ARG A 675 23.86 23.03 -6.46
N ARG A 676 25.15 23.40 -6.43
CA ARG A 676 25.63 24.76 -6.73
C ARG A 676 25.31 25.19 -8.17
N ILE A 677 25.51 24.32 -9.16
CA ILE A 677 25.21 24.60 -10.58
C ILE A 677 23.70 24.79 -10.82
N LEU A 678 22.85 23.99 -10.16
CA LEU A 678 21.39 24.15 -10.27
C LEU A 678 20.87 25.43 -9.59
N ALA A 679 21.48 25.83 -8.47
CA ALA A 679 21.16 27.09 -7.79
C ALA A 679 21.52 28.32 -8.66
N SER A 680 22.69 28.32 -9.31
CA SER A 680 23.12 29.44 -10.16
C SER A 680 22.23 29.62 -11.41
N LYS A 681 21.77 28.52 -12.02
CA LYS A 681 20.80 28.57 -13.13
C LYS A 681 19.43 29.11 -12.70
N ARG A 682 18.94 28.76 -11.50
CA ARG A 682 17.68 29.31 -10.96
C ARG A 682 17.78 30.78 -10.56
N ALA A 683 18.95 31.25 -10.12
CA ALA A 683 19.17 32.67 -9.78
C ALA A 683 19.10 33.59 -11.02
N LYS A 684 19.66 33.15 -12.17
CA LYS A 684 19.58 33.93 -13.43
C LYS A 684 18.15 34.10 -13.95
N HIS A 685 17.26 33.12 -13.75
CA HIS A 685 15.84 33.24 -14.15
C HIS A 685 14.97 34.09 -13.21
N ARG A 686 15.51 34.64 -12.09
CA ARG A 686 14.75 35.48 -11.14
C ARG A 686 15.04 36.98 -11.22
N ARG A 687 15.87 37.44 -12.17
CA ARG A 687 16.20 38.85 -12.37
C ARG A 687 15.66 39.43 -13.69
N ILE A 688 14.35 39.32 -13.93
CA ILE A 688 13.64 40.19 -14.89
C ILE A 688 12.28 40.54 -14.29
N SER A 689 12.05 41.84 -14.08
CA SER A 689 10.80 42.53 -13.72
C SER A 689 11.08 44.04 -13.77
N PRO A 690 10.11 44.94 -14.04
CA PRO A 690 8.74 44.72 -14.57
C PRO A 690 8.31 45.77 -15.67
N VAL A 691 7.00 45.78 -16.03
CA VAL A 691 6.15 46.95 -16.43
C VAL A 691 5.78 47.21 -17.93
N LYS A 692 4.44 47.21 -18.17
CA LYS A 692 3.55 47.94 -19.15
C LYS A 692 3.52 47.70 -20.70
N ASN A 693 2.28 47.41 -21.14
CA ASN A 693 1.43 48.00 -22.21
C ASN A 693 1.83 48.11 -23.70
N VAL A 694 1.00 47.45 -24.54
CA VAL A 694 0.27 47.99 -25.72
C VAL A 694 1.06 48.69 -26.85
N LYS A 695 1.20 48.05 -28.03
CA LYS A 695 0.38 48.25 -29.27
C LYS A 695 0.81 47.34 -30.43
N GLN A 696 0.09 47.41 -31.56
CA GLN A 696 0.23 46.59 -32.78
C GLN A 696 1.50 46.91 -33.62
N THR A 697 2.04 45.93 -34.35
CA THR A 697 2.23 45.98 -35.84
C THR A 697 2.70 44.63 -36.43
N THR A 698 2.63 44.53 -37.76
CA THR A 698 2.78 43.36 -38.66
C THR A 698 4.24 42.94 -38.97
N PRO A 699 4.49 41.80 -39.68
CA PRO A 699 5.75 41.04 -39.58
C PRO A 699 6.74 41.28 -40.74
N LYS A 700 7.99 40.78 -40.59
CA LYS A 700 8.81 40.27 -41.71
C LYS A 700 9.95 39.33 -41.29
N GLU A 701 10.45 38.57 -42.27
CA GLU A 701 11.34 37.41 -42.12
C GLU A 701 12.80 37.77 -41.79
N THR A 702 13.53 36.84 -41.13
CA THR A 702 14.71 36.21 -41.77
C THR A 702 15.19 34.93 -41.06
N THR A 703 15.77 34.03 -41.87
CA THR A 703 16.27 32.69 -41.57
C THR A 703 17.68 32.66 -40.97
N ILE A 704 17.94 31.82 -39.96
CA ILE A 704 19.24 31.13 -39.76
C ILE A 704 18.99 29.67 -39.30
N SER A 705 19.85 28.78 -39.76
CA SER A 705 19.74 27.31 -39.81
C SER A 705 20.56 26.53 -38.77
N HIS A 706 20.14 25.28 -38.47
CA HIS A 706 20.92 24.15 -37.87
C HIS A 706 21.62 24.40 -36.50
N SER A 707 21.86 23.42 -35.62
CA SER A 707 21.87 21.95 -35.76
C SER A 707 21.37 21.24 -34.48
N LEU A 708 20.63 20.14 -34.63
CA LEU A 708 20.21 19.27 -33.53
C LEU A 708 20.67 17.83 -33.80
N SER A 709 21.88 17.46 -33.36
CA SER A 709 22.39 16.09 -33.47
C SER A 709 23.54 15.82 -32.50
N ASN A 710 23.30 14.94 -31.51
CA ASN A 710 24.13 13.76 -31.19
C ASN A 710 23.91 13.31 -29.73
N TYR A 711 22.91 12.43 -29.54
CA TYR A 711 22.88 11.51 -28.41
C TYR A 711 23.31 10.13 -28.91
N LEU A 712 24.45 9.64 -28.44
CA LEU A 712 24.88 8.26 -28.60
C LEU A 712 24.64 7.53 -27.27
N LEU A 713 23.94 6.40 -27.34
CA LEU A 713 23.90 5.38 -26.29
C LEU A 713 24.84 4.24 -26.73
N PRO A 714 25.67 3.65 -25.84
CA PRO A 714 26.56 2.55 -26.19
C PRO A 714 25.82 1.26 -26.55
N GLU A 715 26.49 0.39 -27.31
CA GLU A 715 25.97 -0.91 -27.73
C GLU A 715 26.11 -2.00 -26.65
N HIS A 716 25.30 -3.05 -26.83
CA HIS A 716 25.14 -4.18 -25.91
C HIS A 716 25.37 -5.48 -26.70
N PRO A 717 26.45 -6.22 -26.44
CA PRO A 717 26.69 -7.51 -27.08
C PRO A 717 26.78 -8.67 -26.07
N PHE A 718 26.51 -9.88 -26.55
CA PHE A 718 26.99 -11.11 -25.92
C PHE A 718 28.52 -11.23 -26.13
N SER A 719 29.32 -10.38 -25.47
CA SER A 719 30.78 -10.37 -25.61
C SER A 719 31.47 -11.49 -24.83
N ASN A 720 31.18 -12.74 -25.20
CA ASN A 720 31.90 -13.92 -24.74
C ASN A 720 32.84 -14.43 -25.84
N SER A 721 34.15 -14.49 -25.56
CA SER A 721 34.91 -15.76 -25.53
C SER A 721 36.44 -15.54 -25.61
N LEU A 722 37.15 -16.62 -25.30
CA LEU A 722 38.56 -16.75 -24.95
C LEU A 722 39.57 -16.05 -25.88
N ALA A 723 40.63 -15.51 -25.26
CA ALA A 723 41.89 -15.27 -25.94
C ALA A 723 42.70 -16.58 -26.08
N ALA A 724 43.08 -16.95 -27.31
CA ALA A 724 44.18 -17.89 -27.57
C ALA A 724 44.82 -17.72 -28.98
N PHE A 725 46.07 -17.26 -29.02
CA PHE A 725 47.16 -17.69 -29.93
C PHE A 725 46.79 -18.07 -31.39
N LYS A 726 47.19 -17.34 -32.45
CA LYS A 726 48.60 -17.08 -32.86
C LYS A 726 48.73 -16.10 -34.07
N ARG A 727 49.92 -15.48 -34.16
CA ARG A 727 50.63 -14.85 -35.31
C ARG A 727 50.54 -15.68 -36.63
N SER A 728 50.71 -15.18 -37.87
CA SER A 728 51.13 -13.85 -38.43
C SER A 728 50.80 -13.72 -39.97
N PRO A 729 51.55 -13.07 -40.92
CA PRO A 729 50.97 -12.01 -41.77
C PRO A 729 51.11 -12.20 -43.31
N LEU A 730 50.72 -11.15 -44.09
CA LEU A 730 50.92 -10.95 -45.56
C LEU A 730 50.04 -11.85 -46.47
N LYS A 731 49.62 -11.49 -47.69
CA LYS A 731 49.97 -10.44 -48.70
C LYS A 731 48.70 -10.06 -49.54
N PRO A 732 48.72 -9.05 -50.43
CA PRO A 732 47.56 -8.61 -51.24
C PRO A 732 47.59 -9.15 -52.69
N SER A 733 46.53 -8.89 -53.49
CA SER A 733 46.54 -8.36 -54.88
C SER A 733 45.51 -8.97 -55.85
N ILE A 734 45.02 -8.13 -56.79
CA ILE A 734 44.45 -8.44 -58.14
C ILE A 734 43.11 -9.23 -58.18
N GLY A 735 42.12 -8.92 -59.04
CA GLY A 735 41.97 -7.81 -59.99
C GLY A 735 41.04 -8.16 -61.18
N GLY A 736 40.44 -7.15 -61.80
CA GLY A 736 39.69 -7.26 -63.08
C GLY A 736 38.28 -7.91 -63.00
N ASP A 737 37.42 -7.79 -64.01
CA ASP A 737 37.42 -6.89 -65.18
C ASP A 737 36.03 -6.98 -65.87
N LYS A 738 35.49 -5.85 -66.40
CA LYS A 738 34.46 -5.80 -67.50
C LYS A 738 33.08 -6.51 -67.26
N THR A 739 31.98 -6.23 -67.97
CA THR A 739 31.69 -5.37 -69.14
C THR A 739 30.23 -4.92 -69.17
N ASN A 740 29.99 -3.72 -69.72
CA ASN A 740 28.87 -3.24 -70.56
C ASN A 740 27.58 -4.09 -70.71
N ASN A 741 26.40 -3.44 -70.55
CA ASN A 741 25.63 -2.91 -71.71
C ASN A 741 24.35 -2.13 -71.31
N HIS A 742 24.12 -1.00 -72.00
CA HIS A 742 22.91 -0.61 -72.79
C HIS A 742 21.52 -1.23 -72.43
N MET A 743 20.36 -0.55 -72.55
CA MET A 743 20.06 0.86 -72.93
C MET A 743 18.61 1.24 -72.55
N ALA A 744 18.42 2.53 -72.21
CA ALA A 744 17.34 3.47 -72.60
C ALA A 744 15.86 3.05 -72.90
N LYS A 745 14.96 3.97 -72.47
CA LYS A 745 13.55 4.27 -72.91
C LYS A 745 12.39 3.49 -72.26
N SER A 746 11.20 4.08 -72.03
CA SER A 746 10.82 5.52 -72.02
C SER A 746 9.46 5.84 -71.36
N ALA A 747 9.47 6.84 -70.47
CA ALA A 747 8.45 7.87 -70.19
C ALA A 747 7.05 7.85 -70.88
N SER A 748 5.99 7.78 -70.07
CA SER A 748 4.69 8.50 -70.16
C SER A 748 3.89 8.22 -68.87
N LYS A 749 3.41 9.21 -68.09
CA LYS A 749 2.14 9.95 -68.25
C LYS A 749 0.93 9.06 -68.62
N SER A 750 -0.25 9.12 -67.99
CA SER A 750 -0.73 9.85 -66.79
C SER A 750 -2.08 9.20 -66.30
N PRO A 751 -3.01 9.85 -65.55
CA PRO A 751 -3.60 9.24 -64.36
C PRO A 751 -5.01 8.61 -64.55
N ILE A 752 -5.40 7.78 -63.57
CA ILE A 752 -6.69 7.77 -62.83
C ILE A 752 -6.38 7.28 -61.41
#